data_AF-A0A9P8ZN28-F1
#
_entry.id   AF-A0A9P8ZN28-F1
#
_cell.length_a   1.000
_cell.length_b   1.000
_cell.length_c   1.000
_cell.angle_alpha   90.00
_cell.angle_beta   90.00
_cell.angle_gamma   90.00
#
_symmetry.space_group_name_H-M   'P 1'
#
loop_
_entity.id
_entity.type
_entity.pdbx_description
1 polymer ?
#
loop_
_entity_poly.entity_id
_entity_poly.type
_entity_poly.pdbx_seq_one_letter_code
_entity_poly.pdbx_strand_id
1 'polypeptide(L)'
;MTRDMDAPVAAAVHKDDEHRTTTKQVDFIVPGLTIKDLLSAIPAHCTKRSALRSGVYVVWDVALIYGIYRAATAAEAFIAPAAGNVTYPHPAAYTLLWTALWALYSWASGLVMTGLWVIAHECGHQAFSESKFINNSVGWVLHSAPRCLVVREQYCWVTSLLLAIGHLAPSLAMTLALTLGFCSRRCSLGVPYHSWRITHAKHHASTGHVYQDQVFLPRTRSELGLPKFDPSGEELLGSSISDKIMAELYDALGDSPIGAVMGSVMYLVGGWPLYLIKNVSGQLRYPSGTNHFVPKAPLFAPHQFWQIIMSDLGIALWIGAMTYWSMTRGVGEMLRLYFFGYLWVNHNLVLITFLQHTDPLLPHYRPPVFTFARGALTTFDRSFLGNMGPIMAWIGAGATHGISETHVLHHVSSKIPHYHAWEAARCLKKRLQEAGIVLEGRPGGWSEMYRVLRECRFIEDEGSVVFYKNAKGLAAARPVFPDGFVSDSGVDTSVAAAADAAAAAVVVTLLSLVIHCMFLVHVAYSSPFIVVAVVVAVIFVQLIETKPTSQIRSLSLSLHLLGVDFPSIGRQHTAHYSHHQLTMRFATPTELRYHNIREHGPWNFVTITSRSTARTRLIAAISCDSRLKLEAPTQRTIVVTGTVSVHERLFARSRSDAQGHYRHSRSDAQGHYRHSISLSQVAKLVV
;
A
#
# COMPACT_ATOMS: atom_id res chain seq x y z
N MET A 1 -14.83 6.67 30.05
CA MET A 1 -13.70 7.61 30.02
C MET A 1 -13.39 7.93 28.56
N THR A 2 -14.11 8.90 28.01
CA THR A 2 -13.86 9.50 26.71
C THR A 2 -12.63 10.40 26.86
N ARG A 3 -11.51 10.01 26.28
CA ARG A 3 -10.37 10.92 26.18
C ARG A 3 -10.69 11.87 25.03
N ASP A 4 -11.00 13.12 25.36
CA ASP A 4 -11.30 14.18 24.39
C ASP A 4 -10.25 14.21 23.29
N MET A 5 -10.62 13.72 22.10
CA MET A 5 -9.89 13.91 20.84
C MET A 5 -10.45 15.12 20.07
N ASP A 6 -11.21 15.99 20.76
CA ASP A 6 -11.93 17.13 20.20
C ASP A 6 -11.08 18.40 20.02
N ALA A 7 -9.82 18.40 20.44
CA ALA A 7 -8.89 19.47 20.07
C ALA A 7 -8.31 19.19 18.68
N PRO A 8 -8.13 20.18 17.78
CA PRO A 8 -7.34 19.95 16.57
C PRO A 8 -5.98 19.36 16.99
N VAL A 9 -5.52 18.27 16.37
CA VAL A 9 -4.09 17.93 16.37
C VAL A 9 -3.39 18.94 15.45
N ALA A 10 -3.61 20.23 15.69
CA ALA A 10 -2.64 21.25 15.40
C ALA A 10 -1.67 21.11 16.57
N ALA A 11 -0.68 20.25 16.40
CA ALA A 11 0.41 20.15 17.34
C ALA A 11 0.94 21.59 17.55
N ALA A 12 0.98 22.03 18.81
CA ALA A 12 1.30 23.40 19.17
C ALA A 12 2.62 23.78 18.49
N VAL A 13 2.53 24.73 17.56
CA VAL A 13 3.68 25.18 16.79
C VAL A 13 4.37 26.26 17.61
N HIS A 14 5.56 25.95 18.10
CA HIS A 14 6.38 26.91 18.81
C HIS A 14 7.48 27.40 17.87
N LYS A 15 7.70 28.73 17.89
CA LYS A 15 8.85 29.34 17.27
C LYS A 15 9.93 29.50 18.33
N ASP A 16 11.07 28.87 18.12
CA ASP A 16 12.24 29.08 18.95
C ASP A 16 13.02 30.31 18.45
N ASP A 17 13.90 30.86 19.28
CA ASP A 17 14.70 32.06 18.99
C ASP A 17 15.58 31.92 17.70
N GLU A 18 15.75 30.70 17.19
CA GLU A 18 16.49 30.35 15.97
C GLU A 18 15.65 30.29 14.66
N HIS A 19 14.46 30.89 14.58
CA HIS A 19 13.60 30.87 13.37
C HIS A 19 13.21 29.44 12.93
N ARG A 20 13.02 28.55 13.90
CA ARG A 20 12.56 27.17 13.68
C ARG A 20 11.13 27.01 14.17
N THR A 21 10.36 26.28 13.39
CA THR A 21 8.99 25.86 13.69
C THR A 21 9.03 24.42 14.18
N THR A 22 8.61 24.18 15.42
CA THR A 22 8.58 22.84 16.04
C THR A 22 7.14 22.34 16.21
N THR A 23 6.97 21.03 16.32
CA THR A 23 5.67 20.42 16.52
C THR A 23 5.75 19.24 17.49
N LYS A 24 4.76 19.14 18.39
CA LYS A 24 4.65 17.98 19.27
C LYS A 24 4.11 16.77 18.51
N GLN A 25 4.90 15.71 18.46
CA GLN A 25 4.52 14.46 17.81
C GLN A 25 3.87 13.49 18.79
N VAL A 26 2.92 12.70 18.29
CA VAL A 26 2.35 11.56 19.00
C VAL A 26 3.27 10.36 18.83
N ASP A 27 3.57 9.68 19.94
CA ASP A 27 4.33 8.43 19.91
C ASP A 27 3.44 7.31 19.38
N PHE A 28 3.77 6.79 18.19
CA PHE A 28 3.13 5.62 17.62
C PHE A 28 3.95 4.38 17.98
N ILE A 29 3.39 3.55 18.87
CA ILE A 29 4.01 2.28 19.26
C ILE A 29 3.92 1.31 18.10
N VAL A 30 5.06 0.96 17.49
CA VAL A 30 5.10 0.01 16.38
C VAL A 30 4.69 -1.37 16.91
N PRO A 31 3.59 -1.96 16.41
CA PRO A 31 3.08 -3.22 16.97
C PRO A 31 4.06 -4.39 16.78
N GLY A 32 4.34 -5.08 17.89
CA GLY A 32 5.04 -6.38 17.93
C GLY A 32 4.08 -7.58 17.99
N LEU A 33 2.78 -7.37 17.74
CA LEU A 33 1.77 -8.43 17.80
C LEU A 33 1.79 -9.29 16.53
N THR A 34 1.74 -10.60 16.70
CA THR A 34 1.55 -11.52 15.56
C THR A 34 0.09 -11.58 15.16
N ILE A 35 -0.20 -12.04 13.94
CA ILE A 35 -1.60 -12.25 13.52
C ILE A 35 -2.30 -13.29 14.41
N LYS A 36 -1.56 -14.27 14.93
CA LYS A 36 -2.08 -15.27 15.86
C LYS A 36 -2.54 -14.61 17.17
N ASP A 37 -1.78 -13.65 17.70
CA ASP A 37 -2.16 -12.92 18.92
C ASP A 37 -3.48 -12.17 18.71
N LEU A 38 -3.62 -11.49 17.56
CA LEU A 38 -4.83 -10.73 17.21
C LEU A 38 -6.05 -11.65 17.05
N LEU A 39 -5.88 -12.75 16.31
CA LEU A 39 -6.97 -13.71 16.07
C LEU A 39 -7.36 -14.48 17.33
N SER A 40 -6.43 -14.72 18.26
CA SER A 40 -6.72 -15.44 19.51
C SER A 40 -7.69 -14.70 20.45
N ALA A 41 -7.80 -13.37 20.29
CA ALA A 41 -8.77 -12.56 21.03
C ALA A 41 -10.20 -12.70 20.52
N ILE A 42 -10.39 -13.19 19.28
CA ILE A 42 -11.70 -13.23 18.63
C ILE A 42 -12.41 -14.54 18.97
N PRO A 43 -13.66 -14.50 19.46
CA PRO A 43 -14.44 -15.71 19.71
C PRO A 43 -14.64 -16.55 18.44
N ALA A 44 -14.48 -17.87 18.55
CA ALA A 44 -14.53 -18.77 17.39
C ALA A 44 -15.89 -18.71 16.65
N HIS A 45 -17.00 -18.50 17.36
CA HIS A 45 -18.32 -18.41 16.74
C HIS A 45 -18.48 -17.20 15.83
N CYS A 46 -17.70 -16.12 16.03
CA CYS A 46 -17.74 -14.94 15.16
C CYS A 46 -17.32 -15.26 13.72
N THR A 47 -16.61 -16.36 13.49
CA THR A 47 -16.21 -16.81 12.14
C THR A 47 -17.26 -17.67 11.43
N LYS A 48 -18.36 -18.00 12.09
CA LYS A 48 -19.44 -18.78 11.49
C LYS A 48 -20.25 -17.92 10.52
N ARG A 49 -20.34 -18.39 9.28
CA ARG A 49 -20.96 -17.68 8.17
C ARG A 49 -22.28 -18.35 7.80
N SER A 50 -23.34 -17.57 7.70
CA SER A 50 -24.68 -18.04 7.36
C SER A 50 -25.22 -17.25 6.17
N ALA A 51 -25.38 -17.94 5.04
CA ALA A 51 -25.97 -17.36 3.83
C ALA A 51 -27.39 -16.84 4.06
N LEU A 52 -28.17 -17.53 4.91
CA LEU A 52 -29.51 -17.10 5.28
C LEU A 52 -29.46 -15.79 6.06
N ARG A 53 -28.59 -15.71 7.07
CA ARG A 53 -28.48 -14.51 7.91
C ARG A 53 -28.00 -13.32 7.08
N SER A 54 -26.93 -13.47 6.29
CA SER A 54 -26.46 -12.41 5.39
C SER A 54 -27.51 -12.04 4.33
N GLY A 55 -28.24 -13.03 3.80
CA GLY A 55 -29.32 -12.81 2.83
C GLY A 55 -30.48 -11.99 3.39
N VAL A 56 -30.81 -12.13 4.68
CA VAL A 56 -31.83 -11.30 5.34
C VAL A 56 -31.43 -9.81 5.33
N TYR A 57 -30.15 -9.48 5.52
CA TYR A 57 -29.69 -8.08 5.43
C TYR A 57 -29.79 -7.52 4.00
N VAL A 58 -29.55 -8.34 2.97
CA VAL A 58 -29.81 -7.93 1.57
C VAL A 58 -31.28 -7.59 1.37
N VAL A 59 -32.19 -8.44 1.88
CA VAL A 59 -33.64 -8.18 1.80
C VAL A 59 -34.03 -6.94 2.59
N TRP A 60 -33.43 -6.73 3.76
CA TRP A 60 -33.63 -5.56 4.60
C TRP A 60 -33.23 -4.26 3.88
N ASP A 61 -32.04 -4.19 3.29
CA ASP A 61 -31.58 -3.01 2.58
C ASP A 61 -32.45 -2.70 1.36
N VAL A 62 -32.86 -3.74 0.62
CA VAL A 62 -33.81 -3.62 -0.50
C VAL A 62 -35.16 -3.07 -0.02
N ALA A 63 -35.66 -3.56 1.12
CA ALA A 63 -36.90 -3.08 1.72
C ALA A 63 -36.79 -1.61 2.17
N LEU A 64 -35.67 -1.21 2.76
CA LEU A 64 -35.40 0.17 3.15
C LEU A 64 -35.33 1.10 1.94
N ILE A 65 -34.60 0.72 0.88
CA ILE A 65 -34.54 1.50 -0.38
C ILE A 65 -35.96 1.68 -0.97
N TYR A 66 -36.76 0.61 -0.98
CA TYR A 66 -38.14 0.70 -1.43
C TYR A 66 -38.99 1.60 -0.54
N GLY A 67 -38.85 1.50 0.79
CA GLY A 67 -39.54 2.37 1.74
C GLY A 67 -39.21 3.85 1.53
N ILE A 68 -37.93 4.19 1.35
CA ILE A 68 -37.44 5.54 1.04
C ILE A 68 -38.03 6.04 -0.29
N TYR A 69 -38.07 5.19 -1.31
CA TYR A 69 -38.71 5.51 -2.59
C TYR A 69 -40.20 5.79 -2.42
N ARG A 70 -40.94 4.93 -1.71
CA ARG A 70 -42.37 5.11 -1.48
C ARG A 70 -42.67 6.38 -0.68
N ALA A 71 -41.88 6.66 0.35
CA ALA A 71 -41.99 7.89 1.13
C ALA A 71 -41.75 9.13 0.24
N ALA A 72 -40.70 9.12 -0.60
CA ALA A 72 -40.41 10.22 -1.50
C ALA A 72 -41.54 10.44 -2.53
N THR A 73 -42.10 9.38 -3.11
CA THR A 73 -43.22 9.50 -4.06
C THR A 73 -44.51 9.99 -3.39
N ALA A 74 -44.77 9.56 -2.16
CA ALA A 74 -45.93 10.04 -1.39
C ALA A 74 -45.77 11.51 -1.01
N ALA A 75 -44.56 11.91 -0.60
CA ALA A 75 -44.23 13.30 -0.33
C ALA A 75 -44.35 14.17 -1.59
N GLU A 76 -43.85 13.71 -2.75
CA GLU A 76 -44.00 14.40 -4.03
C GLU A 76 -45.48 14.62 -4.37
N ALA A 77 -46.31 13.59 -4.24
CA ALA A 77 -47.75 13.68 -4.47
C ALA A 77 -48.43 14.66 -3.49
N PHE A 78 -47.98 14.70 -2.23
CA PHE A 78 -48.51 15.62 -1.23
C PHE A 78 -48.17 17.09 -1.55
N ILE A 79 -46.92 17.36 -1.96
CA ILE A 79 -46.46 18.72 -2.28
C ILE A 79 -46.87 19.18 -3.69
N ALA A 80 -47.33 18.29 -4.57
CA ALA A 80 -47.72 18.65 -5.91
C ALA A 80 -48.77 19.79 -5.91
N PRO A 81 -48.61 20.87 -6.71
CA PRO A 81 -49.56 21.98 -6.72
C PRO A 81 -51.00 21.54 -7.03
N ALA A 82 -51.15 20.50 -7.86
CA ALA A 82 -52.44 19.90 -8.19
C ALA A 82 -53.15 19.22 -7.01
N ALA A 83 -52.42 18.84 -5.95
CA ALA A 83 -52.99 18.21 -4.77
C ALA A 83 -53.62 19.22 -3.79
N GLY A 84 -53.31 20.51 -3.90
CA GLY A 84 -53.90 21.57 -3.07
C GLY A 84 -53.53 21.55 -1.57
N ASN A 85 -52.62 20.68 -1.13
CA ASN A 85 -52.27 20.54 0.30
C ASN A 85 -51.27 21.61 0.81
N VAL A 86 -50.52 22.25 -0.09
CA VAL A 86 -49.47 23.22 0.25
C VAL A 86 -49.66 24.49 -0.58
N THR A 87 -49.71 25.64 0.08
CA THR A 87 -49.77 26.94 -0.57
C THR A 87 -48.34 27.46 -0.81
N TYR A 88 -48.02 27.79 -2.06
CA TYR A 88 -46.71 28.29 -2.44
C TYR A 88 -46.71 29.82 -2.57
N PRO A 89 -45.88 30.54 -1.79
CA PRO A 89 -45.83 32.00 -1.86
C PRO A 89 -45.14 32.53 -3.13
N HIS A 90 -44.38 31.67 -3.83
CA HIS A 90 -43.65 32.02 -5.05
C HIS A 90 -43.56 30.79 -5.98
N PRO A 91 -43.63 30.94 -7.31
CA PRO A 91 -43.57 29.82 -8.26
C PRO A 91 -42.32 28.94 -8.10
N ALA A 92 -41.17 29.54 -7.75
CA ALA A 92 -39.92 28.80 -7.52
C ALA A 92 -39.93 27.92 -6.24
N ALA A 93 -40.84 28.17 -5.30
CA ALA A 93 -40.87 27.46 -4.02
C ALA A 93 -41.18 25.96 -4.20
N TYR A 94 -42.10 25.62 -5.10
CA TYR A 94 -42.37 24.22 -5.45
C TYR A 94 -41.13 23.54 -6.04
N THR A 95 -40.46 24.18 -7.00
CA THR A 95 -39.26 23.63 -7.63
C THR A 95 -38.14 23.40 -6.63
N LEU A 96 -37.92 24.34 -5.70
CA LEU A 96 -36.92 24.19 -4.63
C LEU A 96 -37.27 23.04 -3.68
N LEU A 97 -38.52 22.94 -3.22
CA LEU A 97 -38.97 21.88 -2.33
C LEU A 97 -38.91 20.50 -3.01
N TRP A 98 -39.35 20.41 -4.27
CA TRP A 98 -39.25 19.21 -5.07
C TRP A 98 -37.79 18.78 -5.27
N THR A 99 -36.90 19.72 -5.56
CA THR A 99 -35.47 19.44 -5.72
C THR A 99 -34.85 18.97 -4.41
N ALA A 100 -35.17 19.63 -3.30
CA ALA A 100 -34.70 19.23 -1.97
C ALA A 100 -35.20 17.83 -1.57
N LEU A 101 -36.47 17.52 -1.85
CA LEU A 101 -37.06 16.20 -1.62
C LEU A 101 -36.30 15.10 -2.38
N TRP A 102 -36.04 15.30 -3.66
CA TRP A 102 -35.35 14.30 -4.49
C TRP A 102 -33.84 14.23 -4.21
N ALA A 103 -33.22 15.33 -3.77
CA ALA A 103 -31.85 15.32 -3.25
C ALA A 103 -31.76 14.50 -1.96
N LEU A 104 -32.72 14.67 -1.04
CA LEU A 104 -32.81 13.89 0.20
C LEU A 104 -33.05 12.40 -0.09
N TYR A 105 -33.97 12.08 -1.02
CA TYR A 105 -34.16 10.71 -1.50
C TYR A 105 -32.86 10.11 -2.04
N SER A 106 -32.14 10.85 -2.89
CA SER A 106 -30.91 10.37 -3.52
C SER A 106 -29.82 10.10 -2.48
N TRP A 107 -29.66 11.00 -1.51
CA TRP A 107 -28.73 10.82 -0.39
C TRP A 107 -29.10 9.64 0.50
N ALA A 108 -30.37 9.56 0.94
CA ALA A 108 -30.83 8.50 1.85
C ALA A 108 -30.80 7.12 1.18
N SER A 109 -31.25 7.03 -0.08
CA SER A 109 -31.15 5.78 -0.86
C SER A 109 -29.70 5.39 -1.11
N GLY A 110 -28.83 6.34 -1.48
CA GLY A 110 -27.40 6.10 -1.67
C GLY A 110 -26.69 5.61 -0.41
N LEU A 111 -27.10 6.11 0.76
CA LEU A 111 -26.59 5.63 2.05
C LEU A 111 -26.92 4.16 2.29
N VAL A 112 -28.17 3.74 2.09
CA VAL A 112 -28.58 2.32 2.24
C VAL A 112 -28.00 1.44 1.12
N MET A 113 -27.90 1.96 -0.10
CA MET A 113 -27.23 1.26 -1.22
C MET A 113 -25.74 1.04 -0.92
N THR A 114 -25.12 1.86 -0.07
CA THR A 114 -23.76 1.62 0.43
C THR A 114 -23.72 0.38 1.34
N GLY A 115 -24.78 0.10 2.11
CA GLY A 115 -24.94 -1.17 2.83
C GLY A 115 -24.95 -2.39 1.91
N LEU A 116 -25.71 -2.33 0.81
CA LEU A 116 -25.69 -3.37 -0.23
C LEU A 116 -24.29 -3.56 -0.84
N TRP A 117 -23.57 -2.45 -1.04
CA TRP A 117 -22.19 -2.48 -1.50
C TRP A 117 -21.30 -3.26 -0.53
N VAL A 118 -21.44 -3.01 0.78
CA VAL A 118 -20.68 -3.67 1.85
C VAL A 118 -20.96 -5.17 1.88
N ILE A 119 -22.22 -5.60 1.80
CA ILE A 119 -22.55 -7.04 1.78
C ILE A 119 -21.93 -7.74 0.55
N ALA A 120 -21.91 -7.07 -0.60
CA ALA A 120 -21.28 -7.60 -1.80
C ALA A 120 -19.74 -7.58 -1.73
N HIS A 121 -19.16 -6.63 -1.01
CA HIS A 121 -17.73 -6.63 -0.64
C HIS A 121 -17.38 -7.82 0.27
N GLU A 122 -18.22 -8.13 1.26
CA GLU A 122 -18.06 -9.30 2.12
C GLU A 122 -18.12 -10.62 1.34
N CYS A 123 -18.93 -10.68 0.29
CA CYS A 123 -18.91 -11.80 -0.65
C CYS A 123 -17.50 -11.95 -1.28
N GLY A 124 -16.84 -10.84 -1.63
CA GLY A 124 -15.46 -10.83 -2.11
C GLY A 124 -14.48 -11.50 -1.14
N HIS A 125 -14.66 -11.26 0.16
CA HIS A 125 -13.88 -11.85 1.26
C HIS A 125 -14.31 -13.24 1.68
N GLN A 126 -15.36 -13.78 1.08
CA GLN A 126 -15.96 -15.06 1.44
C GLN A 126 -16.57 -15.05 2.85
N ALA A 127 -17.03 -13.90 3.34
CA ALA A 127 -17.67 -13.75 4.66
C ALA A 127 -19.20 -13.98 4.61
N PHE A 128 -19.83 -13.83 3.44
CA PHE A 128 -21.28 -13.95 3.28
C PHE A 128 -21.81 -15.39 3.52
N SER A 129 -21.11 -16.40 3.02
CA SER A 129 -21.48 -17.82 3.07
C SER A 129 -20.25 -18.72 3.17
N GLU A 130 -20.42 -19.94 3.67
CA GLU A 130 -19.39 -20.98 3.60
C GLU A 130 -19.11 -21.44 2.16
N SER A 131 -20.09 -21.29 1.26
CA SER A 131 -19.95 -21.65 -0.15
C SER A 131 -19.33 -20.51 -0.96
N LYS A 132 -18.14 -20.78 -1.54
CA LYS A 132 -17.48 -19.86 -2.47
C LYS A 132 -18.32 -19.53 -3.70
N PHE A 133 -19.10 -20.50 -4.17
CA PHE A 133 -20.00 -20.30 -5.30
C PHE A 133 -21.07 -19.27 -4.96
N ILE A 134 -21.76 -19.44 -3.82
CA ILE A 134 -22.80 -18.50 -3.37
C ILE A 134 -22.22 -17.10 -3.21
N ASN A 135 -21.06 -16.97 -2.55
CA ASN A 135 -20.38 -15.68 -2.40
C ASN A 135 -20.13 -15.01 -3.75
N ASN A 136 -19.50 -15.73 -4.67
CA ASN A 136 -19.13 -15.16 -5.96
C ASN A 136 -20.34 -14.80 -6.82
N SER A 137 -21.39 -15.61 -6.79
CA SER A 137 -22.63 -15.34 -7.51
C SER A 137 -23.38 -14.14 -6.93
N VAL A 138 -23.57 -14.09 -5.62
CA VAL A 138 -24.27 -12.98 -4.95
C VAL A 138 -23.49 -11.68 -5.11
N GLY A 139 -22.18 -11.71 -4.86
CA GLY A 139 -21.31 -10.56 -5.03
C GLY A 139 -21.33 -10.02 -6.47
N TRP A 140 -21.21 -10.89 -7.47
CA TRP A 140 -21.26 -10.47 -8.88
C TRP A 140 -22.61 -9.84 -9.27
N VAL A 141 -23.73 -10.36 -8.76
CA VAL A 141 -25.06 -9.78 -8.99
C VAL A 141 -25.22 -8.43 -8.32
N LEU A 142 -24.82 -8.29 -7.06
CA LEU A 142 -24.99 -7.03 -6.32
C LEU A 142 -24.02 -5.93 -6.82
N HIS A 143 -22.81 -6.28 -7.21
CA HIS A 143 -21.81 -5.31 -7.68
C HIS A 143 -21.91 -5.02 -9.18
N SER A 144 -22.00 -6.05 -10.03
CA SER A 144 -21.78 -5.90 -11.47
C SER A 144 -23.02 -6.09 -12.32
N ALA A 145 -23.86 -7.08 -12.02
CA ALA A 145 -24.91 -7.49 -12.94
C ALA A 145 -26.30 -7.06 -12.43
N PRO A 146 -26.95 -6.05 -13.06
CA PRO A 146 -28.36 -5.84 -12.81
C PRO A 146 -29.09 -7.12 -13.17
N ARG A 147 -30.20 -7.42 -12.49
CA ARG A 147 -31.02 -8.57 -12.85
C ARG A 147 -31.69 -8.30 -14.22
N CYS A 148 -30.95 -8.49 -15.30
CA CYS A 148 -31.38 -8.35 -16.69
C CYS A 148 -31.40 -9.73 -17.34
N LEU A 149 -32.32 -10.57 -16.89
CA LEU A 149 -32.76 -11.77 -17.60
C LEU A 149 -34.24 -12.02 -17.30
N VAL A 150 -35.10 -11.01 -17.51
CA VAL A 150 -36.53 -11.24 -17.80
C VAL A 150 -37.02 -10.13 -18.72
N VAL A 151 -37.28 -10.51 -19.98
CA VAL A 151 -37.65 -9.67 -21.12
C VAL A 151 -39.13 -9.22 -21.10
N ARG A 152 -39.90 -9.56 -20.07
CA ARG A 152 -41.30 -9.09 -19.93
C ARG A 152 -41.66 -8.85 -18.48
N GLU A 153 -42.43 -7.79 -18.22
CA GLU A 153 -42.95 -7.35 -16.92
C GLU A 153 -43.77 -8.41 -16.14
N GLN A 154 -43.91 -9.64 -16.64
CA GLN A 154 -44.83 -10.64 -16.10
C GLN A 154 -44.18 -11.85 -15.41
N TYR A 155 -42.86 -12.07 -15.49
CA TYR A 155 -42.27 -13.33 -14.98
C TYR A 155 -40.94 -13.13 -14.24
N CYS A 156 -40.99 -12.47 -13.08
CA CYS A 156 -39.88 -12.53 -12.12
C CYS A 156 -39.81 -13.95 -11.54
N TRP A 157 -38.63 -14.57 -11.45
CA TRP A 157 -38.49 -15.88 -10.77
C TRP A 157 -38.85 -15.82 -9.28
N VAL A 158 -38.92 -14.61 -8.69
CA VAL A 158 -39.49 -14.42 -7.36
C VAL A 158 -41.01 -14.61 -7.39
N THR A 159 -41.70 -14.25 -8.48
CA THR A 159 -43.11 -14.64 -8.68
C THR A 159 -43.25 -16.15 -8.79
N SER A 160 -42.37 -16.83 -9.52
CA SER A 160 -42.38 -18.31 -9.62
C SER A 160 -42.02 -18.99 -8.29
N LEU A 161 -41.09 -18.43 -7.52
CA LEU A 161 -40.70 -18.94 -6.20
C LEU A 161 -41.78 -18.66 -5.13
N LEU A 162 -42.40 -17.48 -5.14
CA LEU A 162 -43.51 -17.12 -4.24
C LEU A 162 -44.80 -17.87 -4.60
N LEU A 163 -45.06 -18.12 -5.89
CA LEU A 163 -46.16 -18.99 -6.33
C LEU A 163 -45.89 -20.47 -6.00
N ALA A 164 -44.63 -20.92 -6.04
CA ALA A 164 -44.24 -22.28 -5.66
C ALA A 164 -44.26 -22.54 -4.14
N ILE A 165 -44.10 -21.50 -3.31
CA ILE A 165 -44.14 -21.62 -1.84
C ILE A 165 -45.58 -21.53 -1.27
N GLY A 166 -46.57 -21.14 -2.09
CA GLY A 166 -47.99 -21.31 -1.80
C GLY A 166 -48.59 -20.28 -0.82
N HIS A 167 -49.83 -19.88 -1.12
CA HIS A 167 -50.75 -19.05 -0.31
C HIS A 167 -50.59 -17.52 -0.30
N LEU A 168 -50.11 -16.91 -1.38
CA LEU A 168 -50.25 -15.45 -1.58
C LEU A 168 -51.24 -15.13 -2.71
N ALA A 169 -52.20 -14.24 -2.42
CA ALA A 169 -53.21 -13.80 -3.38
C ALA A 169 -52.52 -13.24 -4.65
N PRO A 170 -53.03 -13.54 -5.86
CA PRO A 170 -52.43 -13.12 -7.14
C PRO A 170 -52.15 -11.62 -7.23
N SER A 171 -53.00 -10.78 -6.62
CA SER A 171 -52.85 -9.33 -6.54
C SER A 171 -51.66 -8.89 -5.67
N LEU A 172 -51.40 -9.59 -4.56
CA LEU A 172 -50.26 -9.33 -3.69
C LEU A 172 -48.97 -9.85 -4.32
N ALA A 173 -49.00 -11.00 -5.00
CA ALA A 173 -47.87 -11.55 -5.73
C ALA A 173 -47.46 -10.67 -6.94
N MET A 174 -48.43 -10.12 -7.67
CA MET A 174 -48.19 -9.17 -8.77
C MET A 174 -47.61 -7.85 -8.24
N THR A 175 -48.15 -7.33 -7.13
CA THR A 175 -47.63 -6.12 -6.48
C THR A 175 -46.21 -6.37 -5.98
N LEU A 176 -45.94 -7.49 -5.30
CA LEU A 176 -44.59 -7.87 -4.88
C LEU A 176 -43.64 -8.07 -6.08
N ALA A 177 -44.10 -8.64 -7.18
CA ALA A 177 -43.28 -8.87 -8.37
C ALA A 177 -42.94 -7.59 -9.14
N LEU A 178 -43.88 -6.64 -9.23
CA LEU A 178 -43.63 -5.30 -9.77
C LEU A 178 -42.73 -4.50 -8.82
N THR A 179 -42.97 -4.58 -7.51
CA THR A 179 -42.14 -3.96 -6.47
C THR A 179 -40.71 -4.51 -6.48
N LEU A 180 -40.53 -5.84 -6.52
CA LEU A 180 -39.22 -6.50 -6.56
C LEU A 180 -38.57 -6.42 -7.93
N GLY A 181 -39.32 -6.36 -9.02
CA GLY A 181 -38.83 -6.13 -10.38
C GLY A 181 -38.31 -4.70 -10.58
N PHE A 182 -38.99 -3.72 -9.98
CA PHE A 182 -38.56 -2.32 -9.95
C PHE A 182 -37.39 -2.09 -8.99
N CYS A 183 -37.34 -2.81 -7.86
CA CYS A 183 -36.21 -2.77 -6.92
C CYS A 183 -34.97 -3.48 -7.50
N SER A 184 -35.11 -4.63 -8.16
CA SER A 184 -33.99 -5.41 -8.70
C SER A 184 -33.28 -4.77 -9.90
N ARG A 185 -33.91 -3.81 -10.60
CA ARG A 185 -33.23 -2.96 -11.59
C ARG A 185 -32.31 -1.90 -10.96
N ARG A 186 -32.42 -1.67 -9.64
CA ARG A 186 -31.71 -0.60 -8.89
C ARG A 186 -30.63 -1.12 -7.94
N CYS A 187 -30.45 -2.43 -7.83
CA CYS A 187 -29.55 -3.02 -6.83
C CYS A 187 -28.11 -3.23 -7.30
N SER A 188 -27.84 -3.22 -8.62
CA SER A 188 -26.46 -3.32 -9.11
C SER A 188 -25.74 -1.99 -8.96
N LEU A 189 -24.46 -2.03 -8.59
CA LEU A 189 -23.69 -0.85 -8.18
C LEU A 189 -22.53 -0.51 -9.11
N GLY A 190 -22.51 -1.03 -10.34
CA GLY A 190 -21.52 -0.65 -11.36
C GLY A 190 -20.07 -0.96 -10.99
N VAL A 191 -19.84 -1.93 -10.11
CA VAL A 191 -18.50 -2.34 -9.65
C VAL A 191 -18.09 -3.61 -10.39
N PRO A 192 -16.92 -3.67 -11.03
CA PRO A 192 -16.46 -4.88 -11.69
C PRO A 192 -15.99 -5.89 -10.63
N TYR A 193 -16.89 -6.80 -10.22
CA TYR A 193 -16.81 -7.54 -8.95
C TYR A 193 -15.51 -8.34 -8.77
N HIS A 194 -15.17 -9.22 -9.71
CA HIS A 194 -13.97 -10.04 -9.63
C HIS A 194 -12.68 -9.24 -9.77
N SER A 195 -12.62 -8.29 -10.73
CA SER A 195 -11.42 -7.49 -10.91
C SER A 195 -11.11 -6.64 -9.67
N TRP A 196 -12.14 -6.00 -9.12
CA TRP A 196 -12.02 -5.24 -7.87
C TRP A 196 -11.75 -6.15 -6.66
N ARG A 197 -12.45 -7.28 -6.52
CA ARG A 197 -12.19 -8.27 -5.45
C ARG A 197 -10.73 -8.69 -5.39
N ILE A 198 -10.12 -8.93 -6.56
CA ILE A 198 -8.73 -9.39 -6.65
C ILE A 198 -7.77 -8.27 -6.20
N THR A 199 -7.95 -7.04 -6.70
CA THR A 199 -7.08 -5.92 -6.31
C THR A 199 -7.29 -5.52 -4.86
N HIS A 200 -8.52 -5.59 -4.37
CA HIS A 200 -8.84 -5.38 -2.96
C HIS A 200 -8.21 -6.44 -2.04
N ALA A 201 -8.21 -7.73 -2.43
CA ALA A 201 -7.51 -8.77 -1.67
C ALA A 201 -5.98 -8.53 -1.61
N LYS A 202 -5.39 -8.01 -2.69
CA LYS A 202 -3.98 -7.59 -2.69
C LYS A 202 -3.73 -6.40 -1.76
N HIS A 203 -4.64 -5.42 -1.74
CA HIS A 203 -4.60 -4.33 -0.77
C HIS A 203 -4.57 -4.88 0.66
N HIS A 204 -5.53 -5.71 1.06
CA HIS A 204 -5.54 -6.37 2.39
C HIS A 204 -4.24 -7.09 2.75
N ALA A 205 -3.60 -7.76 1.78
CA ALA A 205 -2.34 -8.46 2.00
C ALA A 205 -1.13 -7.51 2.23
N SER A 206 -1.25 -6.24 1.83
CA SER A 206 -0.14 -5.28 1.77
C SER A 206 -0.52 -3.86 2.23
N THR A 207 -1.61 -3.72 2.98
CA THR A 207 -2.11 -2.43 3.49
C THR A 207 -0.99 -1.72 4.25
N GLY A 208 -0.77 -0.43 3.97
CA GLY A 208 0.27 0.36 4.63
C GLY A 208 1.71 0.03 4.20
N HIS A 209 1.91 -0.90 3.26
CA HIS A 209 3.23 -1.12 2.65
C HIS A 209 3.46 -0.09 1.52
N VAL A 210 4.50 0.73 1.65
CA VAL A 210 4.79 1.87 0.75
C VAL A 210 4.82 1.48 -0.74
N TYR A 211 5.36 0.31 -1.09
CA TYR A 211 5.47 -0.13 -2.50
C TYR A 211 4.47 -1.20 -2.97
N GLN A 212 3.72 -1.83 -2.06
CA GLN A 212 2.95 -3.04 -2.37
C GLN A 212 1.43 -2.87 -2.19
N ASP A 213 0.98 -1.88 -1.42
CA ASP A 213 -0.43 -1.49 -1.39
C ASP A 213 -0.93 -1.21 -2.84
N GLN A 214 -2.22 -1.35 -3.08
CA GLN A 214 -2.85 -1.18 -4.38
C GLN A 214 -3.57 0.16 -4.55
N VAL A 215 -3.93 0.85 -3.47
CA VAL A 215 -4.90 1.97 -3.58
C VAL A 215 -4.61 3.16 -2.67
N PHE A 216 -4.04 2.96 -1.48
CA PHE A 216 -3.73 4.06 -0.54
C PHE A 216 -2.22 4.28 -0.44
N LEU A 217 -1.57 4.49 -1.58
CA LEU A 217 -0.13 4.74 -1.61
C LEU A 217 0.20 6.20 -1.30
N PRO A 218 1.02 6.47 -0.27
CA PRO A 218 1.56 7.81 -0.08
C PRO A 218 2.53 8.15 -1.21
N ARG A 219 2.57 9.43 -1.61
CA ARG A 219 3.58 9.93 -2.52
C ARG A 219 4.82 10.36 -1.75
N THR A 220 6.00 10.00 -2.23
CA THR A 220 7.24 10.45 -1.60
C THR A 220 7.60 11.88 -1.99
N ARG A 221 8.49 12.52 -1.23
CA ARG A 221 9.05 13.85 -1.53
C ARG A 221 9.61 13.90 -2.96
N SER A 222 10.42 12.92 -3.35
CA SER A 222 10.97 12.85 -4.71
C SER A 222 9.92 12.61 -5.81
N GLU A 223 8.90 11.79 -5.56
CA GLU A 223 7.82 11.53 -6.53
C GLU A 223 6.98 12.77 -6.84
N LEU A 224 6.87 13.69 -5.89
CA LEU A 224 6.19 14.98 -6.06
C LEU A 224 7.10 16.08 -6.64
N GLY A 225 8.40 15.81 -6.83
CA GLY A 225 9.36 16.81 -7.30
C GLY A 225 9.60 17.94 -6.30
N LEU A 226 9.43 17.68 -5.01
CA LEU A 226 9.64 18.68 -3.95
C LEU A 226 11.14 18.95 -3.71
N PRO A 227 11.48 20.09 -3.07
CA PRO A 227 12.86 20.36 -2.62
C PRO A 227 13.44 19.17 -1.84
N LYS A 228 14.71 18.85 -2.12
CA LYS A 228 15.41 17.71 -1.47
C LYS A 228 15.49 17.91 0.04
N PHE A 229 15.56 16.79 0.76
CA PHE A 229 15.71 16.81 2.21
C PHE A 229 17.01 17.49 2.63
N ASP A 230 16.94 18.43 3.57
CA ASP A 230 18.10 19.16 4.11
C ASP A 230 18.22 18.96 5.65
N PRO A 231 19.12 18.09 6.12
CA PRO A 231 19.26 17.79 7.55
C PRO A 231 19.75 18.98 8.38
N SER A 232 20.28 20.04 7.77
CA SER A 232 20.68 21.25 8.51
C SER A 232 19.48 22.09 8.96
N GLY A 233 18.38 22.01 8.20
CA GLY A 233 17.21 22.87 8.38
C GLY A 233 15.93 22.12 8.72
N GLU A 234 15.88 20.79 8.63
CA GLU A 234 14.69 20.00 8.93
C GLU A 234 15.02 18.64 9.53
N GLU A 235 14.10 18.13 10.35
CA GLU A 235 14.20 16.81 10.96
C GLU A 235 13.50 15.75 10.09
N LEU A 236 14.14 14.60 9.91
CA LEU A 236 13.61 13.53 9.06
C LEU A 236 12.23 13.08 9.52
N LEU A 237 12.05 12.90 10.83
CA LEU A 237 10.76 12.53 11.43
C LEU A 237 9.73 13.67 11.44
N GLY A 238 10.08 14.90 11.03
CA GLY A 238 9.15 16.02 10.91
C GLY A 238 8.75 16.68 12.22
N SER A 239 9.61 16.62 13.25
CA SER A 239 9.41 17.28 14.54
C SER A 239 9.72 18.78 14.50
N SER A 240 10.67 19.21 13.67
CA SER A 240 11.04 20.60 13.51
C SER A 240 11.55 20.91 12.11
N ILE A 241 11.38 22.16 11.70
CA ILE A 241 11.78 22.68 10.40
C ILE A 241 12.10 24.17 10.49
N SER A 242 13.10 24.63 9.74
CA SER A 242 13.43 26.04 9.60
C SER A 242 12.35 26.78 8.80
N ASP A 243 12.09 28.04 9.16
CA ASP A 243 11.03 28.83 8.52
C ASP A 243 11.25 28.99 6.99
N LYS A 244 12.51 28.98 6.54
CA LYS A 244 12.87 29.06 5.12
C LYS A 244 12.43 27.82 4.35
N ILE A 245 12.81 26.62 4.78
CA ILE A 245 12.45 25.38 4.09
C ILE A 245 10.94 25.15 4.17
N MET A 246 10.33 25.48 5.31
CA MET A 246 8.88 25.42 5.46
C MET A 246 8.17 26.29 4.40
N ALA A 247 8.64 27.52 4.18
CA ALA A 247 8.07 28.39 3.16
C ALA A 247 8.26 27.83 1.74
N GLU A 248 9.43 27.27 1.43
CA GLU A 248 9.71 26.62 0.14
C GLU A 248 8.79 25.42 -0.10
N LEU A 249 8.58 24.56 0.90
CA LEU A 249 7.65 23.42 0.81
C LEU A 249 6.19 23.86 0.65
N TYR A 250 5.79 24.89 1.40
CA TYR A 250 4.42 25.41 1.35
C TYR A 250 4.10 25.99 -0.04
N ASP A 251 5.04 26.73 -0.62
CA ASP A 251 4.91 27.27 -1.98
C ASP A 251 4.88 26.15 -3.03
N ALA A 252 5.80 25.18 -2.93
CA ALA A 252 5.86 24.04 -3.86
C ALA A 252 4.58 23.17 -3.85
N LEU A 253 3.95 23.00 -2.68
CA LEU A 253 2.72 22.22 -2.54
C LEU A 253 1.44 23.01 -2.83
N GLY A 254 1.52 24.34 -2.91
CA GLY A 254 0.40 25.23 -3.22
C GLY A 254 -0.81 25.05 -2.31
N ASP A 255 -0.60 24.82 -1.00
CA ASP A 255 -1.70 24.55 -0.07
C ASP A 255 -2.62 25.78 0.04
N SER A 256 -3.91 25.57 -0.23
CA SER A 256 -4.93 26.61 -0.13
C SER A 256 -6.25 25.99 0.32
N PRO A 257 -7.09 26.73 1.06
CA PRO A 257 -8.41 26.23 1.48
C PRO A 257 -9.29 25.81 0.29
N ILE A 258 -9.29 26.61 -0.79
CA ILE A 258 -10.07 26.29 -1.99
C ILE A 258 -9.53 25.07 -2.73
N GLY A 259 -8.19 24.91 -2.80
CA GLY A 259 -7.55 23.74 -3.36
C GLY A 259 -7.88 22.47 -2.57
N ALA A 260 -7.89 22.55 -1.24
CA ALA A 260 -8.25 21.42 -0.38
C ALA A 260 -9.74 21.03 -0.49
N VAL A 261 -10.66 22.01 -0.54
CA VAL A 261 -12.09 21.74 -0.78
C VAL A 261 -12.31 21.13 -2.16
N MET A 262 -11.75 21.72 -3.21
CA MET A 262 -11.88 21.21 -4.57
C MET A 262 -11.25 19.82 -4.70
N GLY A 263 -10.09 19.60 -4.10
CA GLY A 263 -9.43 18.30 -4.01
C GLY A 263 -10.32 17.26 -3.33
N SER A 264 -10.97 17.63 -2.21
CA SER A 264 -11.94 16.76 -1.52
C SER A 264 -13.10 16.37 -2.43
N VAL A 265 -13.72 17.34 -3.11
CA VAL A 265 -14.84 17.10 -4.03
C VAL A 265 -14.42 16.19 -5.18
N MET A 266 -13.29 16.51 -5.83
CA MET A 266 -12.78 15.73 -6.96
C MET A 266 -12.41 14.30 -6.55
N TYR A 267 -11.83 14.13 -5.36
CA TYR A 267 -11.50 12.81 -4.83
C TYR A 267 -12.75 11.98 -4.55
N LEU A 268 -13.74 12.56 -3.87
CA LEU A 268 -14.95 11.82 -3.48
C LEU A 268 -15.90 11.53 -4.66
N VAL A 269 -15.93 12.38 -5.68
CA VAL A 269 -16.79 12.19 -6.86
C VAL A 269 -16.07 11.41 -7.96
N GLY A 270 -14.81 11.74 -8.23
CA GLY A 270 -14.03 11.20 -9.34
C GLY A 270 -13.09 10.05 -8.96
N GLY A 271 -12.72 9.90 -7.68
CA GLY A 271 -11.71 8.95 -7.23
C GLY A 271 -12.06 7.50 -7.61
N TRP A 272 -13.29 7.07 -7.35
CA TRP A 272 -13.71 5.70 -7.66
C TRP A 272 -13.71 5.38 -9.17
N PRO A 273 -14.40 6.16 -10.05
CA PRO A 273 -14.32 5.92 -11.49
C PRO A 273 -12.90 5.97 -12.04
N LEU A 274 -12.08 6.92 -11.60
CA LEU A 274 -10.70 7.08 -12.07
C LEU A 274 -9.79 5.94 -11.57
N TYR A 275 -10.02 5.41 -10.38
CA TYR A 275 -9.32 4.22 -9.90
C TYR A 275 -9.63 2.99 -10.77
N LEU A 276 -10.90 2.78 -11.13
CA LEU A 276 -11.27 1.65 -11.98
C LEU A 276 -10.73 1.80 -13.42
N ILE A 277 -10.89 2.97 -14.02
CA ILE A 277 -10.61 3.21 -15.45
C ILE A 277 -9.12 3.50 -15.71
N LYS A 278 -8.41 4.12 -14.77
CA LYS A 278 -7.03 4.59 -14.95
C LYS A 278 -6.07 4.19 -13.83
N ASN A 279 -6.55 3.55 -12.76
CA ASN A 279 -5.74 3.15 -11.61
C ASN A 279 -4.95 4.32 -10.99
N VAL A 280 -5.55 5.51 -10.91
CA VAL A 280 -4.86 6.77 -10.54
C VAL A 280 -4.20 6.78 -9.17
N SER A 281 -4.73 6.01 -8.21
CA SER A 281 -4.17 5.87 -6.86
C SER A 281 -3.31 4.62 -6.69
N GLY A 282 -3.10 3.85 -7.76
CA GLY A 282 -2.31 2.62 -7.73
C GLY A 282 -0.81 2.85 -7.78
N GLN A 283 -0.07 1.73 -7.84
CA GLN A 283 1.39 1.73 -7.82
C GLN A 283 1.97 2.42 -9.07
N LEU A 284 2.94 3.33 -8.87
CA LEU A 284 3.59 4.07 -9.96
C LEU A 284 4.40 3.19 -10.92
N ARG A 285 4.84 2.02 -10.45
CA ARG A 285 5.56 1.06 -11.29
C ARG A 285 4.68 0.38 -12.34
N TYR A 286 3.36 0.48 -12.23
CA TYR A 286 2.47 -0.07 -13.24
C TYR A 286 2.55 0.78 -14.52
N PRO A 287 2.60 0.15 -15.70
CA PRO A 287 2.66 0.85 -16.97
C PRO A 287 1.40 1.70 -17.18
N SER A 288 1.55 2.80 -17.93
CA SER A 288 0.44 3.66 -18.32
C SER A 288 -0.67 2.86 -19.03
N GLY A 289 -1.93 3.17 -18.72
CA GLY A 289 -3.09 2.45 -19.23
C GLY A 289 -3.52 1.22 -18.40
N THR A 290 -2.81 0.89 -17.33
CA THR A 290 -3.23 -0.14 -16.36
C THR A 290 -4.59 0.20 -15.76
N ASN A 291 -5.55 -0.73 -15.82
CA ASN A 291 -6.91 -0.52 -15.31
C ASN A 291 -7.63 -1.85 -14.98
N HIS A 292 -8.80 -1.74 -14.37
CA HIS A 292 -9.57 -2.88 -13.84
C HIS A 292 -10.37 -3.67 -14.89
N PHE A 293 -10.37 -3.23 -16.15
CA PHE A 293 -11.14 -3.80 -17.27
C PHE A 293 -10.26 -4.46 -18.32
N VAL A 294 -8.94 -4.53 -18.09
CA VAL A 294 -8.00 -5.20 -19.00
C VAL A 294 -7.53 -6.51 -18.35
N PRO A 295 -8.00 -7.69 -18.82
CA PRO A 295 -7.70 -8.99 -18.19
C PRO A 295 -6.22 -9.36 -18.10
N LYS A 296 -5.39 -8.76 -18.96
CA LYS A 296 -3.92 -8.97 -19.01
C LYS A 296 -3.14 -7.88 -18.27
N ALA A 297 -3.82 -6.96 -17.58
CA ALA A 297 -3.15 -5.91 -16.81
C ALA A 297 -2.28 -6.53 -15.70
N PRO A 298 -1.18 -5.88 -15.29
CA PRO A 298 -0.31 -6.36 -14.21
C PRO A 298 -1.00 -6.43 -12.83
N LEU A 299 -2.22 -5.90 -12.75
CA LEU A 299 -3.12 -6.08 -11.61
C LEU A 299 -3.56 -7.54 -11.42
N PHE A 300 -3.48 -8.39 -12.45
CA PHE A 300 -4.07 -9.74 -12.44
C PHE A 300 -3.04 -10.81 -12.79
N ALA A 301 -3.19 -11.99 -12.17
CA ALA A 301 -2.43 -13.17 -12.56
C ALA A 301 -3.07 -13.86 -13.78
N PRO A 302 -2.31 -14.57 -14.63
CA PRO A 302 -2.85 -15.18 -15.85
C PRO A 302 -4.07 -16.09 -15.66
N HIS A 303 -4.11 -16.85 -14.55
CA HIS A 303 -5.23 -17.74 -14.24
C HIS A 303 -6.53 -17.02 -13.83
N GLN A 304 -6.49 -15.69 -13.63
CA GLN A 304 -7.64 -14.88 -13.26
C GLN A 304 -8.35 -14.28 -14.47
N PHE A 305 -7.82 -14.49 -15.69
CA PHE A 305 -8.34 -13.90 -16.94
C PHE A 305 -9.85 -13.98 -17.09
N TRP A 306 -10.42 -15.19 -16.95
CA TRP A 306 -11.87 -15.41 -17.12
C TRP A 306 -12.72 -14.73 -16.03
N GLN A 307 -12.15 -14.50 -14.85
CA GLN A 307 -12.85 -13.75 -13.81
C GLN A 307 -12.98 -12.28 -14.20
N ILE A 308 -11.96 -11.71 -14.85
CA ILE A 308 -12.00 -10.32 -15.34
C ILE A 308 -13.01 -10.19 -16.47
N ILE A 309 -13.03 -11.13 -17.42
CA ILE A 309 -14.05 -11.17 -18.48
C ILE A 309 -15.47 -11.20 -17.91
N MET A 310 -15.71 -11.99 -16.86
CA MET A 310 -17.02 -12.01 -16.19
C MET A 310 -17.36 -10.67 -15.52
N SER A 311 -16.38 -9.98 -14.94
CA SER A 311 -16.56 -8.61 -14.43
C SER A 311 -16.95 -7.64 -15.53
N ASP A 312 -16.24 -7.65 -16.65
CA ASP A 312 -16.48 -6.76 -17.79
C ASP A 312 -17.86 -7.01 -18.40
N LEU A 313 -18.25 -8.29 -18.53
CA LEU A 313 -19.61 -8.67 -18.94
C LEU A 313 -20.67 -8.11 -17.99
N GLY A 314 -20.45 -8.19 -16.68
CA GLY A 314 -21.35 -7.60 -15.69
C GLY A 314 -21.51 -6.10 -15.91
N ILE A 315 -20.41 -5.37 -16.09
CA ILE A 315 -20.46 -3.93 -16.36
C ILE A 315 -21.14 -3.59 -17.69
N ALA A 316 -20.92 -4.37 -18.74
CA ALA A 316 -21.62 -4.21 -20.00
C ALA A 316 -23.15 -4.39 -19.83
N LEU A 317 -23.57 -5.39 -19.05
CA LEU A 317 -24.98 -5.61 -18.70
C LEU A 317 -25.54 -4.45 -17.86
N TRP A 318 -24.75 -3.91 -16.93
CA TRP A 318 -25.12 -2.75 -16.14
C TRP A 318 -25.35 -1.50 -16.99
N ILE A 319 -24.41 -1.17 -17.86
CA ILE A 319 -24.55 -0.06 -18.81
C ILE A 319 -25.77 -0.29 -19.71
N GLY A 320 -25.91 -1.50 -20.27
CA GLY A 320 -27.05 -1.86 -21.11
C GLY A 320 -28.40 -1.70 -20.41
N ALA A 321 -28.50 -2.04 -19.11
CA ALA A 321 -29.71 -1.85 -18.33
C ALA A 321 -30.04 -0.36 -18.11
N MET A 322 -29.03 0.48 -17.85
CA MET A 322 -29.22 1.93 -17.70
C MET A 322 -29.62 2.59 -19.01
N THR A 323 -29.01 2.17 -20.13
CA THR A 323 -29.37 2.61 -21.48
C THR A 323 -30.80 2.21 -21.82
N TYR A 324 -31.17 0.95 -21.57
CA TYR A 324 -32.53 0.46 -21.81
C TYR A 324 -33.58 1.19 -20.96
N TRP A 325 -33.31 1.42 -19.66
CA TRP A 325 -34.19 2.21 -18.80
C TRP A 325 -34.34 3.63 -19.36
N SER A 326 -33.24 4.29 -19.72
CA SER A 326 -33.25 5.63 -20.29
C SER A 326 -34.07 5.73 -21.57
N MET A 327 -33.97 4.72 -22.45
CA MET A 327 -34.72 4.67 -23.72
C MET A 327 -36.22 4.41 -23.53
N THR A 328 -36.61 3.67 -22.49
CA THR A 328 -38.00 3.24 -22.29
C THR A 328 -38.80 4.11 -21.33
N ARG A 329 -38.16 4.74 -20.33
CA ARG A 329 -38.84 5.57 -19.32
C ARG A 329 -38.26 6.99 -19.18
N GLY A 330 -37.26 7.31 -19.99
CA GLY A 330 -36.62 8.63 -20.01
C GLY A 330 -35.40 8.74 -19.08
N VAL A 331 -34.42 9.52 -19.54
CA VAL A 331 -33.16 9.78 -18.84
C VAL A 331 -33.39 10.44 -17.48
N GLY A 332 -34.33 11.38 -17.38
CA GLY A 332 -34.61 12.09 -16.13
C GLY A 332 -35.09 11.17 -15.00
N GLU A 333 -35.85 10.13 -15.32
CA GLU A 333 -36.28 9.14 -14.33
C GLU A 333 -35.10 8.30 -13.84
N MET A 334 -34.27 7.79 -14.75
CA MET A 334 -33.07 7.01 -14.40
C MET A 334 -32.09 7.83 -13.56
N LEU A 335 -31.86 9.09 -13.93
CA LEU A 335 -30.97 9.99 -13.20
C LEU A 335 -31.46 10.20 -11.75
N ARG A 336 -32.73 10.58 -11.61
CA ARG A 336 -33.37 10.91 -10.33
C ARG A 336 -33.50 9.69 -9.42
N LEU A 337 -33.89 8.54 -9.96
CA LEU A 337 -34.23 7.37 -9.16
C LEU A 337 -33.06 6.43 -8.88
N TYR A 338 -31.98 6.52 -9.65
CA TYR A 338 -30.82 5.63 -9.53
C TYR A 338 -29.47 6.36 -9.58
N PHE A 339 -29.18 7.12 -10.64
CA PHE A 339 -27.83 7.64 -10.88
C PHE A 339 -27.29 8.52 -9.74
N PHE A 340 -28.11 9.44 -9.21
CA PHE A 340 -27.67 10.28 -8.09
C PHE A 340 -27.46 9.47 -6.81
N GLY A 341 -28.28 8.46 -6.54
CA GLY A 341 -28.04 7.51 -5.45
C GLY A 341 -26.74 6.72 -5.65
N TYR A 342 -26.46 6.28 -6.88
CA TYR A 342 -25.19 5.62 -7.23
C TYR A 342 -23.98 6.54 -7.01
N LEU A 343 -24.06 7.84 -7.34
CA LEU A 343 -22.99 8.79 -7.02
C LEU A 343 -22.75 8.91 -5.51
N TRP A 344 -23.81 8.87 -4.70
CA TRP A 344 -23.67 8.82 -3.24
C TRP A 344 -23.02 7.53 -2.74
N VAL A 345 -23.28 6.37 -3.36
CA VAL A 345 -22.55 5.14 -3.05
C VAL A 345 -21.05 5.31 -3.29
N ASN A 346 -20.66 5.85 -4.45
CA ASN A 346 -19.25 6.10 -4.77
C ASN A 346 -18.62 7.10 -3.78
N HIS A 347 -19.34 8.19 -3.49
CA HIS A 347 -18.92 9.18 -2.51
C HIS A 347 -18.68 8.56 -1.13
N ASN A 348 -19.66 7.82 -0.60
CA ASN A 348 -19.57 7.19 0.72
C ASN A 348 -18.46 6.16 0.77
N LEU A 349 -18.32 5.33 -0.27
CA LEU A 349 -17.26 4.34 -0.40
C LEU A 349 -15.87 4.99 -0.28
N VAL A 350 -15.63 6.02 -1.10
CA VAL A 350 -14.33 6.70 -1.13
C VAL A 350 -14.11 7.43 0.20
N LEU A 351 -15.13 8.08 0.75
CA LEU A 351 -15.04 8.79 2.03
C LEU A 351 -14.67 7.84 3.18
N ILE A 352 -15.38 6.73 3.32
CA ILE A 352 -15.13 5.72 4.36
C ILE A 352 -13.72 5.15 4.20
N THR A 353 -13.42 4.60 3.03
CA THR A 353 -12.16 3.88 2.81
C THR A 353 -10.94 4.81 2.88
N PHE A 354 -11.01 6.02 2.32
CA PHE A 354 -9.93 6.99 2.45
C PHE A 354 -9.64 7.35 3.91
N LEU A 355 -10.66 7.70 4.70
CA LEU A 355 -10.46 8.11 6.09
C LEU A 355 -9.96 6.99 6.99
N GLN A 356 -10.29 5.74 6.68
CA GLN A 356 -9.81 4.59 7.42
C GLN A 356 -8.35 4.25 7.13
N HIS A 357 -7.88 4.57 5.92
CA HIS A 357 -6.56 4.18 5.43
C HIS A 357 -5.56 5.34 5.35
N THR A 358 -6.03 6.57 5.47
CA THR A 358 -5.21 7.77 5.38
C THR A 358 -5.50 8.66 6.58
N ASP A 359 -4.48 8.87 7.39
CA ASP A 359 -4.48 9.80 8.51
C ASP A 359 -3.02 10.14 8.87
N PRO A 360 -2.70 11.35 9.33
CA PRO A 360 -1.34 11.69 9.73
C PRO A 360 -0.80 10.86 10.90
N LEU A 361 -1.66 10.15 11.65
CA LEU A 361 -1.27 9.25 12.72
C LEU A 361 -1.01 7.79 12.27
N LEU A 362 -1.37 7.44 11.03
CA LEU A 362 -1.14 6.09 10.52
C LEU A 362 0.27 5.96 9.93
N PRO A 363 1.03 4.91 10.30
CA PRO A 363 2.34 4.67 9.75
C PRO A 363 2.26 4.05 8.36
N HIS A 364 3.32 4.22 7.58
CA HIS A 364 3.59 3.41 6.39
C HIS A 364 4.92 2.69 6.57
N TYR A 365 4.95 1.44 6.13
CA TYR A 365 6.08 0.54 6.34
C TYR A 365 6.83 0.27 5.05
N ARG A 366 8.16 0.34 5.14
CA ARG A 366 9.06 -0.18 4.11
C ARG A 366 9.31 -1.68 4.31
N PRO A 367 9.81 -2.39 3.28
CA PRO A 367 9.95 -3.85 3.30
C PRO A 367 10.61 -4.46 4.55
N PRO A 368 11.69 -3.88 5.14
CA PRO A 368 12.38 -4.52 6.27
C PRO A 368 11.54 -4.64 7.55
N VAL A 369 10.55 -3.76 7.73
CA VAL A 369 9.73 -3.67 8.95
C VAL A 369 8.26 -4.01 8.70
N PHE A 370 7.86 -4.25 7.46
CA PHE A 370 6.48 -4.64 7.16
C PHE A 370 6.22 -6.08 7.60
N THR A 371 5.08 -6.29 8.26
CA THR A 371 4.48 -7.60 8.46
C THR A 371 2.98 -7.50 8.17
N PHE A 372 2.33 -8.62 7.87
CA PHE A 372 0.88 -8.63 7.65
C PHE A 372 0.12 -8.03 8.85
N ALA A 373 0.50 -8.38 10.08
CA ALA A 373 -0.15 -7.87 11.28
C ALA A 373 0.06 -6.35 11.44
N ARG A 374 1.25 -5.82 11.14
CA ARG A 374 1.49 -4.37 11.15
C ARG A 374 0.63 -3.66 10.10
N GLY A 375 0.60 -4.19 8.88
CA GLY A 375 -0.24 -3.65 7.80
C GLY A 375 -1.74 -3.69 8.14
N ALA A 376 -2.22 -4.78 8.71
CA ALA A 376 -3.62 -4.90 9.12
C ALA A 376 -4.01 -3.90 10.24
N LEU A 377 -3.02 -3.41 11.00
CA LEU A 377 -3.19 -2.40 12.04
C LEU A 377 -2.91 -0.96 11.56
N THR A 378 -2.63 -0.73 10.28
CA THR A 378 -2.51 0.63 9.70
C THR A 378 -3.86 1.15 9.20
N THR A 379 -4.88 1.01 10.04
CA THR A 379 -6.21 1.54 9.75
C THR A 379 -6.88 2.04 11.02
N PHE A 380 -7.89 2.89 10.88
CA PHE A 380 -8.71 3.33 12.00
C PHE A 380 -10.17 2.89 11.89
N ASP A 381 -10.74 2.55 13.04
CA ASP A 381 -12.19 2.54 13.24
C ASP A 381 -12.66 3.98 13.41
N ARG A 382 -13.77 4.34 12.74
CA ARG A 382 -14.36 5.69 12.81
C ARG A 382 -15.88 5.59 12.83
N SER A 383 -16.52 6.50 13.56
CA SER A 383 -17.97 6.67 13.46
C SER A 383 -18.34 7.40 12.17
N PHE A 384 -18.95 6.71 11.22
CA PHE A 384 -19.35 7.30 9.94
C PHE A 384 -20.50 8.29 10.11
N LEU A 385 -20.38 9.49 9.54
CA LEU A 385 -21.28 10.63 9.75
C LEU A 385 -21.36 11.14 11.19
N GLY A 386 -20.45 10.69 12.07
CA GLY A 386 -20.47 11.10 13.48
C GLY A 386 -20.10 12.56 13.70
N ASN A 387 -19.47 13.22 12.73
CA ASN A 387 -19.22 14.66 12.77
C ASN A 387 -20.53 15.48 12.66
N MET A 388 -21.64 14.86 12.27
CA MET A 388 -22.99 15.44 12.26
C MET A 388 -23.80 15.09 13.52
N GLY A 389 -23.15 14.51 14.54
CA GLY A 389 -23.75 14.16 15.82
C GLY A 389 -24.16 12.68 15.95
N PRO A 390 -24.59 12.27 17.16
CA PRO A 390 -24.78 10.86 17.51
C PRO A 390 -25.92 10.17 16.76
N ILE A 391 -26.95 10.91 16.35
CA ILE A 391 -28.06 10.33 15.55
C ILE A 391 -27.55 9.94 14.16
N MET A 392 -26.77 10.82 13.52
CA MET A 392 -26.20 10.55 12.21
C MET A 392 -25.14 9.45 12.26
N ALA A 393 -24.33 9.39 13.33
CA ALA A 393 -23.46 8.27 13.61
C ALA A 393 -24.21 6.93 13.62
N TRP A 394 -25.33 6.87 14.34
CA TRP A 394 -26.14 5.65 14.44
C TRP A 394 -26.76 5.26 13.09
N ILE A 395 -27.27 6.24 12.34
CA ILE A 395 -27.80 6.01 10.98
C ILE A 395 -26.69 5.50 10.05
N GLY A 396 -25.52 6.14 10.06
CA GLY A 396 -24.37 5.79 9.24
C GLY A 396 -23.89 4.36 9.51
N ALA A 397 -23.68 4.03 10.78
CA ALA A 397 -23.28 2.69 11.21
C ALA A 397 -24.33 1.64 10.82
N GLY A 398 -25.62 1.91 11.06
CA GLY A 398 -26.71 0.99 10.73
C GLY A 398 -26.89 0.76 9.23
N ALA A 399 -26.87 1.83 8.43
CA ALA A 399 -27.11 1.76 6.98
C ALA A 399 -25.92 1.21 6.19
N THR A 400 -24.71 1.18 6.78
CA THR A 400 -23.49 0.66 6.15
C THR A 400 -22.95 -0.61 6.82
N HIS A 401 -23.77 -1.27 7.64
CA HIS A 401 -23.44 -2.51 8.36
C HIS A 401 -22.19 -2.42 9.24
N GLY A 402 -21.88 -1.24 9.76
CA GLY A 402 -20.77 -1.02 10.69
C GLY A 402 -19.38 -1.12 10.07
N ILE A 403 -19.25 -1.03 8.73
CA ILE A 403 -17.96 -1.17 8.05
C ILE A 403 -16.95 -0.10 8.50
N SER A 404 -17.43 1.09 8.85
CA SER A 404 -16.59 2.19 9.33
C SER A 404 -16.08 1.94 10.75
N GLU A 405 -16.95 1.38 11.59
CA GLU A 405 -16.75 1.19 13.01
C GLU A 405 -16.01 -0.11 13.36
N THR A 406 -15.83 -1.01 12.40
CA THR A 406 -15.21 -2.34 12.59
C THR A 406 -14.12 -2.63 11.55
N HIS A 407 -13.53 -1.60 10.96
CA HIS A 407 -12.59 -1.71 9.85
C HIS A 407 -11.23 -2.27 10.24
N VAL A 408 -10.74 -1.98 11.44
CA VAL A 408 -9.51 -2.60 11.96
C VAL A 408 -9.70 -4.10 12.02
N LEU A 409 -10.84 -4.57 12.54
CA LEU A 409 -11.19 -5.99 12.51
C LEU A 409 -11.28 -6.50 11.08
N HIS A 410 -11.86 -5.72 10.17
CA HIS A 410 -11.99 -6.10 8.77
C HIS A 410 -10.63 -6.40 8.12
N HIS A 411 -9.57 -5.65 8.44
CA HIS A 411 -8.21 -5.94 7.96
C HIS A 411 -7.54 -7.10 8.69
N VAL A 412 -7.77 -7.23 10.00
CA VAL A 412 -7.25 -8.37 10.77
C VAL A 412 -7.87 -9.69 10.32
N SER A 413 -9.17 -9.71 10.02
CA SER A 413 -9.90 -10.88 9.53
C SER A 413 -11.15 -10.50 8.74
N SER A 414 -10.96 -10.27 7.44
CA SER A 414 -12.05 -9.89 6.52
C SER A 414 -13.11 -10.98 6.29
N LYS A 415 -12.88 -12.20 6.75
CA LYS A 415 -13.80 -13.35 6.64
C LYS A 415 -14.92 -13.36 7.69
N ILE A 416 -14.85 -12.48 8.69
CA ILE A 416 -15.88 -12.36 9.72
C ILE A 416 -17.06 -11.59 9.12
N PRO A 417 -18.29 -12.13 9.15
CA PRO A 417 -19.45 -11.42 8.66
C PRO A 417 -19.83 -10.23 9.56
N HIS A 418 -20.41 -9.18 8.96
CA HIS A 418 -20.78 -7.91 9.61
C HIS A 418 -21.63 -8.09 10.87
N TYR A 419 -22.56 -9.06 10.89
CA TYR A 419 -23.39 -9.33 12.06
C TYR A 419 -22.63 -9.94 13.26
N HIS A 420 -21.39 -10.38 13.06
CA HIS A 420 -20.46 -10.76 14.13
C HIS A 420 -19.31 -9.76 14.29
N ALA A 421 -19.14 -8.83 13.35
CA ALA A 421 -18.02 -7.88 13.34
C ALA A 421 -18.00 -7.00 14.59
N TRP A 422 -19.15 -6.50 15.05
CA TRP A 422 -19.22 -5.68 16.28
C TRP A 422 -18.73 -6.41 17.53
N GLU A 423 -19.05 -7.69 17.65
CA GLU A 423 -18.60 -8.51 18.78
C GLU A 423 -17.10 -8.78 18.71
N ALA A 424 -16.63 -9.25 17.54
CA ALA A 424 -15.23 -9.55 17.31
C ALA A 424 -14.35 -8.29 17.43
N ALA A 425 -14.80 -7.13 16.96
CA ALA A 425 -14.09 -5.86 17.03
C ALA A 425 -13.94 -5.40 18.48
N ARG A 426 -14.96 -5.60 19.33
CA ARG A 426 -14.87 -5.29 20.76
C ARG A 426 -13.79 -6.12 21.46
N CYS A 427 -13.73 -7.42 21.15
CA CYS A 427 -12.72 -8.32 21.71
C CYS A 427 -11.30 -7.96 21.21
N LEU A 428 -11.16 -7.69 19.91
CA LEU A 428 -9.90 -7.25 19.31
C LEU A 428 -9.43 -5.92 19.92
N LYS A 429 -10.33 -4.93 20.01
CA LYS A 429 -10.05 -3.63 20.59
C LYS A 429 -9.54 -3.74 22.02
N LYS A 430 -10.16 -4.59 22.85
CA LYS A 430 -9.68 -4.87 24.21
C LYS A 430 -8.23 -5.37 24.20
N ARG A 431 -7.92 -6.36 23.34
CA ARG A 431 -6.56 -6.92 23.21
C ARG A 431 -5.54 -5.90 22.74
N LEU A 432 -5.92 -4.98 21.85
CA LEU A 432 -5.08 -3.88 21.37
C LEU A 432 -4.82 -2.86 22.48
N GLN A 433 -5.85 -2.49 23.25
CA GLN A 433 -5.73 -1.58 24.40
C GLN A 433 -4.81 -2.14 25.49
N GLU A 434 -4.88 -3.45 25.77
CA GLU A 434 -3.94 -4.14 26.66
C GLU A 434 -2.48 -4.06 26.18
N ALA A 435 -2.27 -3.92 24.87
CA ALA A 435 -0.95 -3.68 24.26
C ALA A 435 -0.60 -2.19 24.11
N GLY A 436 -1.41 -1.27 24.65
CA GLY A 436 -1.21 0.17 24.52
C GLY A 436 -1.52 0.74 23.13
N ILE A 437 -2.18 -0.02 22.26
CA ILE A 437 -2.49 0.37 20.88
C ILE A 437 -3.94 0.88 20.82
N VAL A 438 -4.12 2.08 20.29
CA VAL A 438 -5.44 2.70 20.07
C VAL A 438 -5.58 3.03 18.59
N LEU A 439 -6.56 2.40 17.94
CA LEU A 439 -6.84 2.54 16.50
C LEU A 439 -8.22 3.14 16.26
N GLU A 440 -8.52 4.25 16.92
CA GLU A 440 -9.77 5.00 16.73
C GLU A 440 -9.48 6.39 16.18
N GLY A 441 -10.03 6.68 15.01
CA GLY A 441 -9.93 7.99 14.38
C GLY A 441 -11.05 8.93 14.84
N ARG A 442 -10.92 10.21 14.48
CA ARG A 442 -12.01 11.18 14.64
C ARG A 442 -13.25 10.74 13.85
N PRO A 443 -14.45 11.21 14.24
CA PRO A 443 -15.67 10.94 13.50
C PRO A 443 -15.53 11.24 12.00
N GLY A 444 -15.94 10.28 11.18
CA GLY A 444 -15.85 10.36 9.73
C GLY A 444 -16.87 11.31 9.13
N GLY A 445 -16.48 12.03 8.09
CA GLY A 445 -17.32 12.99 7.39
C GLY A 445 -16.49 14.01 6.61
N TRP A 446 -17.15 15.00 6.01
CA TRP A 446 -16.49 16.01 5.17
C TRP A 446 -15.46 16.87 5.91
N SER A 447 -15.71 17.24 7.17
CA SER A 447 -14.74 18.00 7.96
C SER A 447 -13.45 17.22 8.18
N GLU A 448 -13.57 15.91 8.37
CA GLU A 448 -12.43 15.03 8.57
C GLU A 448 -11.71 14.73 7.24
N MET A 449 -12.45 14.58 6.13
CA MET A 449 -11.87 14.51 4.79
C MET A 449 -10.97 15.73 4.51
N TYR A 450 -11.51 16.92 4.77
CA TYR A 450 -10.79 18.17 4.57
C TYR A 450 -9.50 18.24 5.42
N ARG A 451 -9.59 17.84 6.70
CA ARG A 451 -8.42 17.78 7.59
C ARG A 451 -7.37 16.82 7.07
N VAL A 452 -7.74 15.57 6.78
CA VAL A 452 -6.81 14.52 6.34
C VAL A 452 -6.12 14.91 5.04
N LEU A 453 -6.82 15.46 4.05
CA LEU A 453 -6.20 15.90 2.79
C LEU A 453 -5.15 17.01 2.95
N ARG A 454 -5.28 17.83 3.99
CA ARG A 454 -4.32 18.91 4.30
C ARG A 454 -3.13 18.39 5.09
N GLU A 455 -3.36 17.47 6.02
CA GLU A 455 -2.29 16.90 6.85
C GLU A 455 -1.49 15.80 6.12
N CYS A 456 -2.08 15.12 5.15
CA CYS A 456 -1.46 14.00 4.42
C CYS A 456 -0.98 14.40 3.03
N ARG A 457 0.16 15.12 2.94
CA ARG A 457 0.67 15.61 1.66
C ARG A 457 1.72 14.70 1.04
N PHE A 458 2.73 14.31 1.81
CA PHE A 458 3.82 13.47 1.33
C PHE A 458 4.45 12.67 2.47
N ILE A 459 5.26 11.66 2.12
CA ILE A 459 6.15 10.97 3.05
C ILE A 459 7.61 11.19 2.64
N GLU A 460 8.54 11.04 3.57
CA GLU A 460 9.97 11.12 3.23
C GLU A 460 10.43 9.92 2.40
N ASP A 461 11.47 10.13 1.58
CA ASP A 461 12.09 9.08 0.76
C ASP A 461 12.84 8.04 1.60
N GLU A 462 13.30 8.44 2.79
CA GLU A 462 14.08 7.62 3.73
C GLU A 462 13.26 7.24 4.98
N GLY A 463 13.81 6.33 5.79
CA GLY A 463 13.18 5.83 7.03
C GLY A 463 12.39 4.53 6.84
N SER A 464 12.47 3.64 7.85
CA SER A 464 11.82 2.33 7.81
C SER A 464 10.32 2.39 8.08
N VAL A 465 9.91 3.25 9.02
CA VAL A 465 8.52 3.59 9.34
C VAL A 465 8.36 5.08 9.11
N VAL A 466 7.46 5.45 8.19
CA VAL A 466 7.26 6.83 7.77
C VAL A 466 5.83 7.29 8.00
N PHE A 467 5.67 8.56 8.33
CA PHE A 467 4.37 9.20 8.54
C PHE A 467 4.20 10.31 7.52
N TYR A 468 2.94 10.64 7.24
CA TYR A 468 2.64 11.78 6.40
C TYR A 468 3.16 13.08 7.04
N LYS A 469 3.76 13.92 6.19
CA LYS A 469 4.04 15.32 6.45
C LYS A 469 2.99 16.19 5.76
N ASN A 470 2.61 17.26 6.44
CA ASN A 470 1.71 18.26 5.90
C ASN A 470 2.46 19.25 4.99
N ALA A 471 1.76 20.27 4.47
CA ALA A 471 2.36 21.25 3.57
C ALA A 471 3.50 22.09 4.20
N LYS A 472 3.63 22.05 5.53
CA LYS A 472 4.69 22.72 6.29
C LYS A 472 5.89 21.80 6.57
N GLY A 473 5.90 20.57 6.06
CA GLY A 473 6.97 19.60 6.33
C GLY A 473 6.93 18.95 7.72
N LEU A 474 5.84 19.14 8.46
CA LEU A 474 5.68 18.63 9.83
C LEU A 474 4.86 17.33 9.83
N ALA A 475 5.24 16.36 10.67
CA ALA A 475 4.51 15.10 10.84
C ALA A 475 3.86 15.02 12.23
N ALA A 476 2.61 14.53 12.30
CA ALA A 476 1.86 14.47 13.55
C ALA A 476 2.29 13.32 14.48
N ALA A 477 2.94 12.29 13.95
CA ALA A 477 3.34 11.10 14.69
C ALA A 477 4.77 10.67 14.35
N ARG A 478 5.38 9.95 15.29
CA ARG A 478 6.71 9.34 15.14
C ARG A 478 6.70 7.89 15.64
N PRO A 479 7.54 7.01 15.09
CA PRO A 479 7.57 5.62 15.51
C PRO A 479 8.32 5.46 16.83
N VAL A 480 7.81 4.60 17.71
CA VAL A 480 8.49 4.12 18.92
C VAL A 480 8.51 2.61 18.90
N PHE A 481 9.71 2.02 19.05
CA PHE A 481 9.91 0.58 19.08
C PHE A 481 10.02 0.11 20.55
N PRO A 482 9.14 -0.79 21.02
CA PRO A 482 9.26 -1.40 22.34
C PRO A 482 10.57 -2.19 22.51
N ASP A 483 11.12 -2.21 23.72
CA ASP A 483 12.28 -3.05 24.07
C ASP A 483 11.95 -4.56 23.91
N GLY A 484 12.87 -5.34 23.32
CA GLY A 484 12.67 -6.78 23.09
C GLY A 484 11.90 -7.14 21.82
N PHE A 485 11.87 -6.24 20.84
CA PHE A 485 11.13 -6.36 19.59
C PHE A 485 11.54 -7.60 18.76
N VAL A 486 10.71 -8.63 18.78
CA VAL A 486 10.85 -9.79 17.89
C VAL A 486 10.24 -9.43 16.54
N SER A 487 11.08 -9.35 15.51
CA SER A 487 10.59 -9.33 14.14
C SER A 487 10.37 -10.75 13.64
N ASP A 488 9.12 -11.07 13.28
CA ASP A 488 8.77 -12.36 12.66
C ASP A 488 9.30 -12.46 11.21
N SER A 489 10.02 -11.43 10.73
CA SER A 489 10.74 -11.44 9.45
C SER A 489 12.09 -12.18 9.51
N GLY A 490 12.46 -12.75 10.68
CA GLY A 490 13.76 -13.41 10.87
C GLY A 490 14.96 -12.46 10.90
N VAL A 491 14.72 -11.15 10.94
CA VAL A 491 15.75 -10.10 11.02
C VAL A 491 15.53 -9.30 12.30
N ASP A 492 16.46 -9.43 13.25
CA ASP A 492 16.43 -8.66 14.50
C ASP A 492 16.54 -7.16 14.20
N THR A 493 15.48 -6.40 14.49
CA THR A 493 15.39 -4.97 14.12
C THR A 493 16.16 -4.05 15.07
N SER A 494 16.69 -4.58 16.18
CA SER A 494 17.70 -3.86 16.97
C SER A 494 18.95 -3.55 16.13
N VAL A 495 19.20 -4.36 15.09
CA VAL A 495 20.31 -4.17 14.14
C VAL A 495 19.93 -3.22 12.99
N ALA A 496 18.65 -3.11 12.62
CA ALA A 496 18.22 -2.25 11.50
C ALA A 496 18.35 -0.75 11.82
N ALA A 497 18.06 -0.34 13.06
CA ALA A 497 18.30 1.04 13.50
C ALA A 497 19.81 1.37 13.62
N ALA A 498 20.65 0.36 13.91
CA ALA A 498 22.11 0.51 13.97
C ALA A 498 22.78 0.42 12.59
N ALA A 499 22.15 -0.26 11.62
CA ALA A 499 22.68 -0.45 10.27
C ALA A 499 22.74 0.85 9.47
N ASP A 500 21.82 1.78 9.71
CA ASP A 500 21.80 3.09 9.04
C ASP A 500 23.01 3.95 9.46
N ALA A 501 23.46 3.85 10.72
CA ALA A 501 24.69 4.51 11.19
C ALA A 501 25.97 3.79 10.68
N ALA A 502 25.92 2.46 10.54
CA ALA A 502 27.06 1.67 10.07
C ALA A 502 27.29 1.80 8.55
N ALA A 503 26.24 1.97 7.74
CA ALA A 503 26.37 2.11 6.29
C ALA A 503 27.19 3.35 5.90
N ALA A 504 27.00 4.49 6.59
CA ALA A 504 27.80 5.69 6.38
C ALA A 504 29.27 5.48 6.76
N ALA A 505 29.53 4.78 7.88
CA ALA A 505 30.89 4.46 8.32
C ALA A 505 31.59 3.47 7.36
N VAL A 506 30.86 2.49 6.82
CA VAL A 506 31.39 1.49 5.88
C VAL A 506 31.73 2.13 4.54
N VAL A 507 30.92 3.08 4.04
CA VAL A 507 31.23 3.82 2.80
C VAL A 507 32.47 4.69 2.98
N VAL A 508 32.60 5.41 4.10
CA VAL A 508 33.79 6.23 4.41
C VAL A 508 35.04 5.35 4.60
N THR A 509 34.90 4.19 5.22
CA THR A 509 36.00 3.24 5.43
C THR A 509 36.42 2.57 4.13
N LEU A 510 35.47 2.19 3.26
CA LEU A 510 35.77 1.64 1.93
C LEU A 510 36.41 2.67 1.01
N LEU A 511 35.96 3.94 1.03
CA LEU A 511 36.63 5.02 0.31
C LEU A 511 38.05 5.25 0.83
N SER A 512 38.26 5.21 2.15
CA SER A 512 39.59 5.34 2.75
C SER A 512 40.50 4.16 2.42
N LEU A 513 39.95 2.95 2.32
CA LEU A 513 40.67 1.73 1.95
C LEU A 513 41.02 1.71 0.46
N VAL A 514 40.12 2.19 -0.41
CA VAL A 514 40.39 2.36 -1.85
C VAL A 514 41.47 3.42 -2.05
N ILE A 515 41.41 4.55 -1.33
CA ILE A 515 42.46 5.59 -1.38
C ILE A 515 43.81 5.03 -0.91
N HIS A 516 43.85 4.25 0.19
CA HIS A 516 45.08 3.61 0.66
C HIS A 516 45.61 2.53 -0.30
N CYS A 517 44.74 1.71 -0.89
CA CYS A 517 45.13 0.73 -1.89
C CYS A 517 45.64 1.40 -3.17
N MET A 518 45.05 2.53 -3.60
CA MET A 518 45.56 3.30 -4.73
C MET A 518 46.91 3.93 -4.39
N PHE A 519 47.14 4.40 -3.16
CA PHE A 519 48.42 4.93 -2.69
C PHE A 519 49.51 3.84 -2.64
N LEU A 520 49.18 2.63 -2.19
CA LEU A 520 50.10 1.48 -2.15
C LEU A 520 50.44 0.95 -3.55
N VAL A 521 49.50 1.01 -4.50
CA VAL A 521 49.79 0.73 -5.92
C VAL A 521 50.62 1.85 -6.56
N HIS A 522 50.53 3.09 -6.05
CA HIS A 522 51.29 4.26 -6.51
C HIS A 522 52.78 4.24 -6.15
N VAL A 523 53.18 3.58 -5.06
CA VAL A 523 54.61 3.44 -4.69
C VAL A 523 55.34 2.48 -5.64
N ALA A 524 54.62 1.66 -6.42
CA ALA A 524 55.21 0.62 -7.25
C ALA A 524 55.53 1.04 -8.71
N TYR A 525 54.98 2.14 -9.25
CA TYR A 525 55.19 2.52 -10.66
C TYR A 525 55.32 4.02 -10.87
N SER A 526 56.55 4.47 -11.11
CA SER A 526 56.93 5.87 -11.29
C SER A 526 56.68 6.34 -12.74
N SER A 527 55.80 7.32 -12.95
CA SER A 527 55.82 8.22 -14.12
C SER A 527 55.14 9.56 -13.80
N PRO A 528 55.85 10.71 -13.93
CA PRO A 528 55.36 12.01 -13.47
C PRO A 528 54.25 12.63 -14.34
N PHE A 529 53.97 12.10 -15.53
CA PHE A 529 52.96 12.67 -16.44
C PHE A 529 51.52 12.24 -16.12
N ILE A 530 51.33 11.09 -15.47
CA ILE A 530 49.98 10.58 -15.11
C ILE A 530 49.47 11.26 -13.83
N VAL A 531 50.38 11.70 -12.95
CA VAL A 531 50.05 12.38 -11.69
C VAL A 531 49.32 13.69 -11.93
N VAL A 532 49.76 14.48 -12.91
CA VAL A 532 49.11 15.76 -13.25
C VAL A 532 47.73 15.51 -13.87
N ALA A 533 47.58 14.51 -14.74
CA ALA A 533 46.31 14.20 -15.38
C ALA A 533 45.24 13.67 -14.40
N VAL A 534 45.66 12.84 -13.42
CA VAL A 534 44.73 12.27 -12.43
C VAL A 534 44.39 13.29 -11.34
N VAL A 535 45.34 14.10 -10.88
CA VAL A 535 45.05 15.19 -9.94
C VAL A 535 44.12 16.23 -10.58
N VAL A 536 44.34 16.56 -11.85
CA VAL A 536 43.42 17.43 -12.61
C VAL A 536 42.05 16.78 -12.75
N ALA A 537 41.95 15.47 -13.05
CA ALA A 537 40.67 14.77 -13.17
C ALA A 537 39.91 14.66 -11.83
N VAL A 538 40.62 14.41 -10.71
CA VAL A 538 40.01 14.32 -9.37
C VAL A 538 39.55 15.70 -8.88
N ILE A 539 40.36 16.74 -9.10
CA ILE A 539 39.96 18.13 -8.83
C ILE A 539 38.78 18.54 -9.73
N PHE A 540 38.74 18.07 -10.98
CA PHE A 540 37.63 18.33 -11.91
C PHE A 540 36.33 17.65 -11.47
N VAL A 541 36.39 16.40 -10.99
CA VAL A 541 35.23 15.68 -10.43
C VAL A 541 34.76 16.34 -9.13
N GLN A 542 35.67 16.71 -8.25
CA GLN A 542 35.32 17.44 -7.02
C GLN A 542 34.75 18.84 -7.28
N LEU A 543 35.22 19.55 -8.31
CA LEU A 543 34.68 20.87 -8.68
C LEU A 543 33.30 20.78 -9.38
N ILE A 544 33.01 19.70 -10.10
CA ILE A 544 31.70 19.44 -10.72
C ILE A 544 30.66 19.05 -9.67
N GLU A 545 31.05 18.33 -8.62
CA GLU A 545 30.12 17.91 -7.57
C GLU A 545 29.84 18.99 -6.50
N THR A 546 30.64 20.06 -6.43
CA THR A 546 30.56 21.02 -5.31
C THR A 546 30.14 22.45 -5.66
N LYS A 547 29.89 22.82 -6.93
CA LYS A 547 29.54 24.21 -7.29
C LYS A 547 28.33 24.38 -8.23
N PRO A 548 27.53 25.46 -8.05
CA PRO A 548 26.35 25.74 -8.89
C PRO A 548 26.72 26.19 -10.32
N THR A 549 25.83 25.85 -11.26
CA THR A 549 25.98 25.85 -12.73
C THR A 549 26.37 27.19 -13.37
N SER A 550 26.27 28.31 -12.66
CA SER A 550 26.59 29.66 -13.19
C SER A 550 28.10 29.95 -13.26
N GLN A 551 28.94 29.26 -12.49
CA GLN A 551 30.41 29.45 -12.52
C GLN A 551 31.15 28.58 -13.54
N ILE A 552 30.47 27.61 -14.18
CA ILE A 552 31.08 26.71 -15.18
C ILE A 552 31.43 27.49 -16.48
N ARG A 553 30.73 28.59 -16.77
CA ARG A 553 30.99 29.42 -17.97
C ARG A 553 32.28 30.24 -17.88
N SER A 554 32.74 30.65 -16.69
CA SER A 554 34.03 31.34 -16.58
C SER A 554 35.21 30.37 -16.69
N LEU A 555 35.02 29.10 -16.32
CA LEU A 555 36.05 28.05 -16.41
C LEU A 555 36.40 27.71 -17.86
N SER A 556 35.42 27.75 -18.76
CA SER A 556 35.62 27.55 -20.20
C SER A 556 36.53 28.62 -20.82
N LEU A 557 36.49 29.86 -20.32
CA LEU A 557 37.31 30.97 -20.83
C LEU A 557 38.77 30.86 -20.34
N SER A 558 38.97 30.35 -19.13
CA SER A 558 40.31 30.13 -18.55
C SER A 558 41.05 28.94 -19.17
N LEU A 559 40.33 27.92 -19.64
CA LEU A 559 40.91 26.73 -20.30
C LEU A 559 41.35 27.00 -21.76
N HIS A 560 40.72 27.96 -22.42
CA HIS A 560 41.13 28.44 -23.76
C HIS A 560 42.49 29.16 -23.73
N LEU A 561 42.79 29.89 -22.65
CA LEU A 561 44.10 30.52 -22.41
C LEU A 561 45.22 29.51 -22.12
N LEU A 562 44.87 28.25 -21.80
CA LEU A 562 45.79 27.14 -21.57
C LEU A 562 45.94 26.21 -22.80
N GLY A 563 45.40 26.60 -23.96
CA GLY A 563 45.59 25.87 -25.23
C GLY A 563 44.76 24.59 -25.37
N VAL A 564 43.66 24.46 -24.63
CA VAL A 564 42.73 23.32 -24.75
C VAL A 564 41.47 23.77 -25.48
N ASP A 565 41.40 23.44 -26.78
CA ASP A 565 40.23 23.69 -27.63
C ASP A 565 39.35 22.44 -27.75
N PHE A 566 38.05 22.61 -27.47
CA PHE A 566 37.02 21.62 -27.82
C PHE A 566 36.15 22.16 -28.97
N PRO A 567 35.80 21.32 -29.98
CA PRO A 567 34.93 21.74 -31.07
C PRO A 567 33.53 22.12 -30.55
N SER A 568 32.99 23.19 -31.12
CA SER A 568 31.69 23.79 -30.84
C SER A 568 30.53 22.79 -30.93
N ILE A 569 29.81 22.59 -29.83
CA ILE A 569 28.47 21.97 -29.85
C ILE A 569 27.45 23.08 -30.14
N GLY A 570 27.18 23.29 -31.43
CA GLY A 570 26.00 23.98 -31.92
C GLY A 570 24.83 23.00 -32.09
N ARG A 571 23.68 23.35 -31.48
CA ARG A 571 22.26 23.02 -31.79
C ARG A 571 22.07 22.09 -33.02
N GLN A 572 21.31 20.99 -33.01
CA GLN A 572 19.92 20.84 -32.56
C GLN A 572 19.42 19.36 -32.75
N HIS A 573 18.39 18.94 -32.01
CA HIS A 573 17.43 17.83 -32.26
C HIS A 573 17.77 16.33 -32.00
N THR A 574 16.98 15.76 -31.06
CA THR A 574 16.45 14.38 -30.91
C THR A 574 17.37 13.16 -30.73
N ALA A 575 17.26 12.62 -29.50
CA ALA A 575 17.02 11.21 -29.13
C ALA A 575 18.20 10.28 -28.76
N HIS A 576 17.95 9.57 -27.64
CA HIS A 576 18.53 8.32 -27.13
C HIS A 576 19.91 8.32 -26.46
N TYR A 577 19.89 8.16 -25.12
CA TYR A 577 20.95 7.45 -24.39
C TYR A 577 20.32 6.37 -23.49
N SER A 578 20.44 5.13 -23.94
CA SER A 578 20.22 3.91 -23.17
C SER A 578 21.55 3.44 -22.58
N HIS A 579 21.59 3.21 -21.26
CA HIS A 579 22.74 2.60 -20.57
C HIS A 579 22.98 1.18 -21.11
N HIS A 580 24.12 0.97 -21.78
CA HIS A 580 24.63 -0.35 -22.16
C HIS A 580 25.49 -0.96 -21.04
N GLN A 581 25.20 -2.24 -20.75
CA GLN A 581 26.04 -3.16 -20.00
C GLN A 581 27.43 -3.28 -20.65
N LEU A 582 28.48 -3.15 -19.83
CA LEU A 582 29.84 -3.49 -20.24
C LEU A 582 29.93 -5.01 -20.44
N THR A 583 29.96 -5.45 -21.69
CA THR A 583 30.23 -6.85 -22.07
C THR A 583 31.66 -6.92 -22.56
N MET A 584 32.58 -7.53 -21.80
CA MET A 584 33.92 -7.83 -22.31
C MET A 584 33.83 -8.99 -23.30
N ARG A 585 34.06 -8.73 -24.59
CA ARG A 585 34.27 -9.78 -25.61
C ARG A 585 35.75 -10.12 -25.69
N PHE A 586 36.10 -11.38 -25.46
CA PHE A 586 37.39 -11.94 -25.87
C PHE A 586 37.31 -12.37 -27.34
N ALA A 587 38.37 -12.08 -28.11
CA ALA A 587 38.49 -12.51 -29.50
C ALA A 587 38.78 -14.02 -29.59
N THR A 588 37.95 -14.70 -30.38
CA THR A 588 37.92 -16.06 -30.98
C THR A 588 39.21 -16.92 -31.07
N PRO A 589 39.16 -18.22 -31.48
CA PRO A 589 38.38 -19.36 -30.98
C PRO A 589 39.22 -20.66 -30.89
N THR A 590 39.17 -21.46 -29.81
CA THR A 590 39.64 -22.85 -29.88
C THR A 590 38.94 -23.75 -28.86
N GLU A 591 38.57 -24.95 -29.32
CA GLU A 591 37.79 -26.00 -28.67
C GLU A 591 38.14 -26.27 -27.20
N LEU A 592 37.13 -26.27 -26.33
CA LEU A 592 37.17 -27.02 -25.07
C LEU A 592 36.31 -28.27 -25.23
N ARG A 593 36.97 -29.41 -25.46
CA ARG A 593 36.35 -30.74 -25.41
C ARG A 593 36.17 -31.17 -23.95
N TYR A 594 34.99 -31.67 -23.63
CA TYR A 594 34.70 -32.33 -22.35
C TYR A 594 35.36 -33.72 -22.32
N HIS A 595 36.19 -33.99 -21.31
CA HIS A 595 36.61 -35.36 -21.00
C HIS A 595 36.50 -35.67 -19.50
N ASN A 596 35.76 -36.75 -19.24
CA ASN A 596 35.76 -37.63 -18.06
C ASN A 596 35.46 -37.03 -16.68
N ILE A 597 34.19 -37.13 -16.29
CA ILE A 597 33.76 -37.22 -14.89
C ILE A 597 33.95 -38.68 -14.45
N ARG A 598 34.80 -38.94 -13.46
CA ARG A 598 34.80 -40.22 -12.72
C ARG A 598 34.20 -39.99 -11.34
N GLU A 599 33.16 -40.74 -11.02
CA GLU A 599 32.49 -40.72 -9.72
C GLU A 599 33.21 -41.62 -8.72
N HIS A 600 33.64 -41.06 -7.58
CA HIS A 600 34.01 -41.83 -6.40
C HIS A 600 33.55 -41.10 -5.12
N GLY A 601 32.50 -41.62 -4.47
CA GLY A 601 32.16 -41.31 -3.07
C GLY A 601 31.35 -40.02 -2.81
N PRO A 602 30.81 -39.84 -1.58
CA PRO A 602 29.70 -38.92 -1.30
C PRO A 602 30.11 -37.44 -1.15
N TRP A 603 31.26 -37.05 -1.70
CA TRP A 603 31.76 -35.67 -1.67
C TRP A 603 32.18 -35.27 -3.09
N ASN A 604 31.37 -34.44 -3.75
CA ASN A 604 31.71 -33.91 -5.07
C ASN A 604 32.79 -32.83 -4.94
N PHE A 605 34.05 -33.17 -5.20
CA PHE A 605 35.13 -32.20 -5.37
C PHE A 605 35.24 -31.79 -6.83
N VAL A 606 35.05 -30.50 -7.13
CA VAL A 606 35.37 -29.93 -8.44
C VAL A 606 36.79 -29.36 -8.38
N THR A 607 37.72 -29.95 -9.13
CA THR A 607 39.09 -29.43 -9.26
C THR A 607 39.22 -28.67 -10.57
N ILE A 608 39.48 -27.35 -10.51
CA ILE A 608 39.78 -26.52 -11.69
C ILE A 608 41.28 -26.30 -11.74
N THR A 609 41.97 -26.86 -12.74
CA THR A 609 43.39 -26.56 -13.00
C THR A 609 43.52 -25.66 -14.21
N SER A 610 44.05 -24.45 -14.02
CA SER A 610 44.58 -23.61 -15.09
C SER A 610 46.09 -23.81 -15.18
N ARG A 611 46.63 -24.06 -16.39
CA ARG A 611 48.07 -23.91 -16.68
C ARG A 611 48.26 -22.52 -17.27
N SER A 612 48.77 -21.59 -16.47
CA SER A 612 49.51 -20.44 -16.99
C SER A 612 50.84 -20.29 -16.24
N THR A 613 51.84 -19.80 -16.95
CA THR A 613 53.25 -19.75 -16.57
C THR A 613 53.53 -18.67 -15.54
N ALA A 614 53.23 -18.95 -14.27
CA ALA A 614 53.88 -18.38 -13.08
C ALA A 614 53.45 -19.20 -11.85
N ARG A 615 54.37 -19.45 -10.90
CA ARG A 615 54.21 -20.39 -9.78
C ARG A 615 53.15 -19.95 -8.74
N THR A 616 51.87 -20.28 -8.94
CA THR A 616 50.88 -20.37 -7.85
C THR A 616 49.80 -21.40 -8.19
N ARG A 617 49.57 -22.43 -7.35
CA ARG A 617 48.44 -23.35 -7.46
C ARG A 617 47.31 -22.84 -6.55
N LEU A 618 46.15 -22.51 -7.11
CA LEU A 618 44.93 -22.22 -6.37
C LEU A 618 44.14 -23.53 -6.19
N ILE A 619 43.75 -23.88 -4.97
CA ILE A 619 42.81 -24.99 -4.68
C ILE A 619 41.59 -24.38 -4.00
N ALA A 620 40.42 -24.46 -4.65
CA ALA A 620 39.14 -24.10 -4.07
C ALA A 620 38.37 -25.38 -3.70
N ALA A 621 37.90 -25.50 -2.46
CA ALA A 621 37.00 -26.58 -2.03
C ALA A 621 35.63 -25.98 -1.71
N ILE A 622 34.57 -26.54 -2.31
CA ILE A 622 33.18 -26.13 -2.07
C ILE A 622 32.52 -27.24 -1.28
N SER A 623 32.02 -26.94 -0.08
CA SER A 623 31.19 -27.86 0.71
C SER A 623 29.71 -27.49 0.50
N CYS A 624 28.86 -28.46 0.18
CA CYS A 624 27.43 -28.27 0.01
C CYS A 624 26.69 -29.18 1.02
N ASP A 625 25.86 -28.62 1.90
CA ASP A 625 24.97 -29.41 2.76
C ASP A 625 23.71 -29.80 1.99
N SER A 626 23.32 -31.06 2.10
CA SER A 626 22.40 -31.75 1.20
C SER A 626 21.10 -32.13 1.90
N ARG A 627 20.05 -31.29 1.80
CA ARG A 627 18.64 -31.74 1.93
C ARG A 627 17.67 -30.87 1.14
N LEU A 628 17.54 -31.10 -0.16
CA LEU A 628 16.36 -30.74 -0.96
C LEU A 628 16.25 -31.71 -2.15
N LYS A 629 15.22 -32.57 -2.13
CA LYS A 629 14.89 -33.48 -3.23
C LYS A 629 14.22 -32.69 -4.37
N LEU A 630 14.76 -32.83 -5.57
CA LEU A 630 14.28 -32.26 -6.82
C LEU A 630 13.62 -33.35 -7.68
N GLU A 631 12.37 -33.13 -8.09
CA GLU A 631 11.79 -33.69 -9.32
C GLU A 631 11.48 -32.51 -10.25
N ALA A 632 11.89 -32.63 -11.52
CA ALA A 632 11.84 -31.61 -12.59
C ALA A 632 11.34 -32.31 -13.89
N PRO A 633 10.90 -31.65 -14.99
CA PRO A 633 11.38 -30.35 -15.51
C PRO A 633 10.23 -29.39 -15.94
N THR A 634 10.37 -28.06 -15.99
CA THR A 634 11.34 -27.28 -16.78
C THR A 634 11.50 -25.84 -16.26
N GLN A 635 12.77 -25.39 -16.28
CA GLN A 635 13.31 -24.03 -16.23
C GLN A 635 13.21 -23.22 -14.93
N ARG A 636 14.25 -23.31 -14.09
CA ARG A 636 14.67 -22.24 -13.16
C ARG A 636 16.19 -22.15 -13.04
N THR A 637 16.68 -20.93 -13.17
CA THR A 637 17.99 -20.44 -12.69
C THR A 637 18.13 -20.73 -11.19
N ILE A 638 19.24 -21.35 -10.78
CA ILE A 638 19.60 -21.58 -9.37
C ILE A 638 20.52 -20.43 -8.94
N VAL A 639 20.13 -19.69 -7.91
CA VAL A 639 21.01 -18.71 -7.23
C VAL A 639 21.70 -19.44 -6.09
N VAL A 640 23.03 -19.56 -6.16
CA VAL A 640 23.86 -20.07 -5.05
C VAL A 640 24.47 -18.86 -4.34
N THR A 641 24.11 -18.67 -3.08
CA THR A 641 24.83 -17.78 -2.15
C THR A 641 25.94 -18.57 -1.47
N GLY A 642 27.19 -18.14 -1.62
CA GLY A 642 28.35 -18.75 -0.97
C GLY A 642 29.34 -17.71 -0.47
N THR A 643 29.84 -17.89 0.74
CA THR A 643 30.91 -17.11 1.37
C THR A 643 32.28 -17.61 0.87
N VAL A 644 33.13 -16.71 0.42
CA VAL A 644 34.53 -17.04 0.06
C VAL A 644 35.41 -16.86 1.29
N SER A 645 35.97 -17.94 1.81
CA SER A 645 37.03 -17.89 2.84
C SER A 645 38.37 -18.23 2.20
N VAL A 646 39.33 -17.30 2.26
CA VAL A 646 40.71 -17.51 1.81
C VAL A 646 41.53 -18.03 2.99
N HIS A 647 42.09 -19.23 2.89
CA HIS A 647 43.08 -19.75 3.84
C HIS A 647 44.46 -19.76 3.18
N GLU A 648 45.40 -18.96 3.68
CA GLU A 648 46.83 -19.19 3.46
C GLU A 648 47.29 -20.34 4.36
N ARG A 649 47.85 -21.41 3.79
CA ARG A 649 48.64 -22.39 4.54
C ARG A 649 50.08 -22.37 4.03
N LEU A 650 50.98 -21.87 4.86
CA LEU A 650 52.42 -22.05 4.75
C LEU A 650 52.76 -23.55 4.89
N PHE A 651 53.39 -24.12 3.86
CA PHE A 651 53.92 -25.48 3.91
C PHE A 651 55.24 -25.49 4.71
N ALA A 652 55.21 -25.99 5.93
CA ALA A 652 56.40 -26.51 6.62
C ALA A 652 56.40 -28.04 6.54
N ARG A 653 57.41 -28.61 5.88
CA ARG A 653 57.67 -30.06 5.87
C ARG A 653 58.28 -30.48 7.21
N SER A 654 57.70 -31.47 7.86
CA SER A 654 58.41 -32.38 8.76
C SER A 654 57.67 -33.72 8.83
N ARG A 655 58.41 -34.81 8.61
CA ARG A 655 57.98 -36.22 8.70
C ARG A 655 57.97 -36.66 10.16
N SER A 656 57.01 -37.49 10.57
CA SER A 656 57.24 -38.81 11.19
C SER A 656 55.95 -39.41 11.74
N ASP A 657 55.90 -40.74 11.65
CA ASP A 657 54.79 -41.64 11.97
C ASP A 657 54.43 -41.71 13.46
N ALA A 658 53.16 -42.03 13.76
CA ALA A 658 52.74 -43.17 14.60
C ALA A 658 51.35 -42.98 15.27
N GLN A 659 50.51 -44.00 15.03
CA GLN A 659 49.38 -44.58 15.78
C GLN A 659 48.93 -44.00 17.15
N GLY A 660 47.61 -44.05 17.41
CA GLY A 660 47.09 -44.36 18.77
C GLY A 660 45.86 -43.58 19.30
N HIS A 661 44.66 -44.07 19.00
CA HIS A 661 43.54 -44.37 19.91
C HIS A 661 43.40 -43.77 21.35
N TYR A 662 42.15 -43.38 21.68
CA TYR A 662 41.39 -43.37 22.97
C TYR A 662 41.21 -42.09 23.85
N ARG A 663 39.93 -41.66 23.93
CA ARG A 663 39.02 -41.34 25.08
C ARG A 663 39.50 -40.60 26.36
N HIS A 664 38.76 -39.52 26.65
CA HIS A 664 38.14 -39.03 27.91
C HIS A 664 38.95 -38.88 29.23
N SER A 665 38.80 -37.68 29.85
CA SER A 665 38.61 -37.40 31.30
C SER A 665 39.53 -36.33 31.94
N ARG A 666 38.90 -35.21 32.32
CA ARG A 666 39.04 -34.27 33.48
C ARG A 666 40.25 -34.31 34.46
N SER A 667 40.69 -33.07 34.77
CA SER A 667 41.19 -32.46 36.05
C SER A 667 42.47 -33.02 36.71
N ASP A 668 43.46 -32.28 37.23
CA ASP A 668 43.53 -30.92 37.80
C ASP A 668 44.96 -30.29 37.74
N ALA A 669 44.97 -28.95 37.73
CA ALA A 669 45.86 -27.96 38.37
C ALA A 669 47.41 -28.12 38.47
N GLN A 670 48.17 -27.18 37.88
CA GLN A 670 48.72 -25.97 38.54
C GLN A 670 49.65 -25.14 37.63
N GLY A 671 49.46 -23.82 37.65
CA GLY A 671 50.53 -22.81 37.54
C GLY A 671 51.06 -22.42 36.16
N HIS A 672 50.51 -21.37 35.54
CA HIS A 672 51.23 -20.18 35.04
C HIS A 672 50.24 -19.17 34.46
N TYR A 673 50.26 -17.95 34.98
CA TYR A 673 49.50 -16.80 34.47
C TYR A 673 49.79 -16.55 32.99
N ARG A 674 48.76 -16.53 32.14
CA ARG A 674 48.78 -15.80 30.86
C ARG A 674 47.44 -15.10 30.63
N HIS A 675 47.51 -13.78 30.57
CA HIS A 675 46.42 -12.88 30.23
C HIS A 675 45.72 -13.30 28.92
N SER A 676 44.40 -13.49 28.96
CA SER A 676 43.55 -13.59 27.77
C SER A 676 43.14 -12.19 27.33
N ILE A 677 43.76 -11.68 26.26
CA ILE A 677 43.39 -10.42 25.62
C ILE A 677 42.18 -10.67 24.73
N SER A 678 41.10 -9.91 24.92
CA SER A 678 39.91 -9.98 24.06
C SER A 678 40.17 -9.29 22.71
N LEU A 679 39.52 -9.77 21.65
CA LEU A 679 39.63 -9.29 20.26
C LEU A 679 39.29 -7.79 20.06
N SER A 680 38.80 -7.08 21.08
CA SER A 680 38.62 -5.63 21.06
C SER A 680 39.91 -4.83 21.34
N GLN A 681 41.01 -5.47 21.78
CA GLN A 681 42.31 -4.83 22.01
C GLN A 681 43.34 -5.05 20.90
N VAL A 682 43.07 -5.92 19.91
CA VAL A 682 43.96 -6.10 18.74
C VAL A 682 43.74 -5.02 17.67
N ALA A 683 42.60 -4.31 17.72
CA ALA A 683 42.29 -3.22 16.80
C ALA A 683 42.99 -1.87 17.12
N LYS A 684 43.87 -1.80 18.12
CA LYS A 684 44.66 -0.60 18.46
C LYS A 684 46.18 -0.74 18.24
N LEU A 685 46.61 -1.79 17.53
CA LEU A 685 48.04 -2.00 17.21
C LEU A 685 48.34 -2.05 15.71
N VAL A 686 47.38 -1.62 14.87
CA VAL A 686 47.58 -1.40 13.41
C VAL A 686 46.89 -0.09 12.98
N VAL A 687 47.00 0.96 13.80
CA VAL A 687 46.81 2.36 13.36
C VAL A 687 48.17 2.95 13.05
#